data_AF-A0A8S9IKJ7-F1
#
_entry.id   AF-A0A8S9IKJ7-F1
#
_cell.length_a   1.000
_cell.length_b   1.000
_cell.length_c   1.000
_cell.angle_alpha   90.00
_cell.angle_beta   90.00
_cell.angle_gamma   90.00
#
_symmetry.space_group_name_H-M   'P 1'
#
loop_
_entity.id
_entity.type
_entity.pdbx_description
1 polymer ?
#
loop_
_entity_poly.entity_id
_entity_poly.type
_entity_poly.pdbx_seq_one_letter_code
_entity_poly.pdbx_strand_id
1 'polypeptide(L)'
;MKAFVRDLKDEFSTVDYIYVWHALCGYWGGLRPGAPTLPPSTIVRPELSLGLKLTMQDLAVDKIVDTGIGFVSPDMANEFYEGLHSHLQNVGIDGVKVDVIHILEMLCEKYGGRVDLAKAYFKALTSSVNKHFDGNGAIASMEHCNDFMFLGTEAISLGRVGDDFWCTDPSGDINGTYWLQGCHMVHCAYNSLWMGNFIQPDWDMFQSTHPCAEFHAASRAISGGPIYISDCVGQHDFDLLRRLVLPDGSILRCEYYALPTRDRLFEDPLHDGKTMLKIWNLNKYTGIIGAFNCQGGGWCRETRRNQCFSQCVNTLTATTNPNEVEWNSGSNPISIENVEEFALFLSQSKKLVLSGPNDDLEITLEPFKFELITVSPVVTIEGSSVQFAPIGLVDMLNTSGAIRSLVYHEESVEIGVRGAGEFRVYASKKPVSCKIDGEAVEFGYEESMVLVQVPWSVPEGFMHSKKPVSCKIDGEAVEFGYEESMVMIQVPWSAPEANEEIMMAALEELKKKLSPLFDAEKGFSSSSSLDPNDSYLLSDGGTVNLLSRSYGVYNFNELGLQKCTTSHVDESESSETTYQCASHEMRVFGAIGSGASSVVQRAIHIPKHRLLALKRINIFEREKRQQLLTEIRTLCEAPCHEGLVDFHGAFYSPDSGQISIALEYMDGGSLADILKVTKKIPEPVLSSMFHKLLQGLSYLHGVRHLVHRDIKPANLLVNLKGEPKITDFGISSGLENSMAMRIRNDGYSYPADIWSLGLALFECGTGEFPYIANEGPVNLMLQILDDSSPTPSKQEFSPEFCSFIDACLQKDADARPTADQLLSHPFITKHEKESVDLASFVRSIFDPTQRLKDIADMLTIHYYSLFDGYDDLWHHTRSLYTETSVFSYSGKQYTGSTEILSQLSNIRNTLAGDSPSEKLVHVVEKLQCKPHGVGGVMIRAIGSFIVGNQFLICGDGVQAEGLPSFKDLGFDLGTRRVGRFQEQFVVESGDLIGRYFIAKQELYITN
;
A
#
# COMPACT_ATOMS: atom_id res chain seq x y z
N MET A 1 -28.18 -40.08 5.56
CA MET A 1 -27.21 -39.04 5.17
C MET A 1 -26.91 -39.08 3.68
N LYS A 2 -26.20 -40.09 3.14
CA LYS A 2 -25.84 -40.15 1.70
C LYS A 2 -27.01 -39.93 0.73
N ALA A 3 -28.17 -40.55 0.98
CA ALA A 3 -29.36 -40.33 0.17
C ALA A 3 -29.83 -38.86 0.25
N PHE A 4 -29.93 -38.30 1.45
CA PHE A 4 -30.31 -36.90 1.66
C PHE A 4 -29.37 -35.91 0.97
N VAL A 5 -28.06 -36.08 1.10
CA VAL A 5 -27.04 -35.22 0.45
C VAL A 5 -27.18 -35.27 -1.07
N ARG A 6 -27.33 -36.48 -1.63
CA ARG A 6 -27.56 -36.67 -3.07
C ARG A 6 -28.85 -36.00 -3.51
N ASP A 7 -29.96 -36.29 -2.82
CA ASP A 7 -31.28 -35.78 -3.19
C ASP A 7 -31.30 -34.24 -3.12
N LEU A 8 -30.60 -33.64 -2.14
CA LEU A 8 -30.49 -32.18 -2.01
C LEU A 8 -29.71 -31.55 -3.18
N LYS A 9 -28.55 -32.12 -3.56
CA LYS A 9 -27.78 -31.65 -4.73
C LYS A 9 -28.49 -31.91 -6.06
N ASP A 10 -29.24 -33.00 -6.18
CA ASP A 10 -30.00 -33.37 -7.38
C ASP A 10 -31.24 -32.49 -7.57
N GLU A 11 -31.93 -32.13 -6.49
CA GLU A 11 -33.14 -31.31 -6.50
C GLU A 11 -32.82 -29.82 -6.61
N PHE A 12 -31.78 -29.34 -5.90
CA PHE A 12 -31.35 -27.94 -5.88
C PHE A 12 -29.99 -27.79 -6.57
N SER A 13 -30.02 -27.61 -7.88
CA SER A 13 -28.79 -27.48 -8.70
C SER A 13 -27.94 -26.24 -8.39
N THR A 14 -28.44 -25.32 -7.57
CA THR A 14 -27.72 -24.14 -7.07
C THR A 14 -26.97 -24.40 -5.75
N VAL A 15 -27.14 -25.57 -5.13
CA VAL A 15 -26.40 -25.95 -3.93
C VAL A 15 -25.09 -26.61 -4.33
N ASP A 16 -24.03 -25.80 -4.36
CA ASP A 16 -22.70 -26.27 -4.75
C ASP A 16 -22.02 -27.09 -3.65
N TYR A 17 -22.14 -26.64 -2.39
CA TYR A 17 -21.42 -27.22 -1.26
C TYR A 17 -22.33 -27.53 -0.09
N ILE A 18 -22.05 -28.64 0.60
CA ILE A 18 -22.70 -29.06 1.84
C ILE A 18 -21.61 -29.30 2.89
N TYR A 19 -21.67 -28.52 3.97
CA TYR A 19 -20.75 -28.62 5.09
C TYR A 19 -21.41 -29.31 6.28
N VAL A 20 -20.61 -30.02 7.09
CA VAL A 20 -21.08 -30.66 8.32
C VAL A 20 -20.40 -30.08 9.54
N TRP A 21 -21.22 -29.71 10.52
CA TRP A 21 -20.75 -29.25 11.81
C TRP A 21 -20.33 -30.41 12.73
N HIS A 22 -19.19 -30.28 13.41
CA HIS A 22 -18.79 -31.13 14.53
C HIS A 22 -17.87 -30.37 15.51
N ALA A 23 -17.72 -30.86 16.74
CA ALA A 23 -16.74 -30.31 17.69
C ALA A 23 -15.35 -30.93 17.44
N LEU A 24 -14.28 -30.27 17.90
CA LEU A 24 -12.89 -30.73 17.72
C LEU A 24 -12.65 -32.15 18.23
N CYS A 25 -13.27 -32.55 19.35
CA CYS A 25 -13.15 -33.91 19.89
C CYS A 25 -14.33 -34.82 19.53
N GLY A 26 -15.11 -34.50 18.49
CA GLY A 26 -16.28 -35.25 18.04
C GLY A 26 -17.57 -34.44 18.22
N TYR A 27 -18.34 -34.71 19.27
CA TYR A 27 -19.50 -33.88 19.65
C TYR A 27 -19.16 -33.05 20.90
N TRP A 28 -20.08 -32.23 21.40
CA TRP A 28 -19.88 -31.43 22.62
C TRP A 28 -19.29 -32.22 23.80
N GLY A 29 -19.76 -33.46 24.03
CA GLY A 29 -19.25 -34.36 25.08
C GLY A 29 -18.15 -35.32 24.62
N GLY A 30 -17.55 -35.11 23.45
CA GLY A 30 -16.56 -35.99 22.84
C GLY A 30 -17.15 -37.28 22.27
N LEU A 31 -16.32 -38.31 22.10
CA LEU A 31 -16.72 -39.63 21.64
C LEU A 31 -17.20 -40.52 22.77
N ARG A 32 -18.36 -41.17 22.59
CA ARG A 32 -18.87 -42.16 23.54
C ARG A 32 -17.87 -43.32 23.72
N PRO A 33 -17.36 -43.59 24.94
CA PRO A 33 -16.44 -44.70 25.18
C PRO A 33 -17.04 -46.04 24.79
N GLY A 34 -16.22 -46.88 24.15
CA GLY A 34 -16.62 -48.21 23.70
C GLY A 34 -17.61 -48.22 22.52
N ALA A 35 -17.79 -47.08 21.84
CA ALA A 35 -18.58 -47.05 20.61
C ALA A 35 -17.94 -47.94 19.53
N PRO A 36 -18.71 -48.82 18.87
CA PRO A 36 -18.19 -49.65 17.78
C PRO A 36 -17.64 -48.76 16.66
N THR A 37 -16.57 -49.20 16.00
CA THR A 37 -15.95 -48.54 14.82
C THR A 37 -15.31 -47.16 15.05
N LEU A 38 -15.28 -46.67 16.30
CA LEU A 38 -14.58 -45.43 16.66
C LEU A 38 -13.31 -45.75 17.47
N PRO A 39 -12.27 -44.88 17.41
CA PRO A 39 -11.09 -45.05 18.22
C PRO A 39 -11.42 -45.12 19.72
N PRO A 40 -10.61 -45.84 20.53
CA PRO A 40 -10.79 -45.87 21.97
C PRO A 40 -10.77 -44.45 22.55
N SER A 41 -11.82 -44.10 23.31
CA SER A 41 -11.92 -42.84 24.04
C SER A 41 -12.08 -43.08 25.54
N THR A 42 -11.59 -42.14 26.35
CA THR A 42 -11.71 -42.14 27.80
C THR A 42 -12.39 -40.87 28.28
N ILE A 43 -13.19 -40.96 29.35
CA ILE A 43 -13.79 -39.75 29.94
C ILE A 43 -12.70 -38.99 30.70
N VAL A 44 -12.35 -37.80 30.22
CA VAL A 44 -11.42 -36.87 30.85
C VAL A 44 -12.22 -35.68 31.38
N ARG A 45 -11.94 -35.24 32.61
CA ARG A 45 -12.56 -34.03 33.15
C ARG A 45 -11.72 -32.81 32.73
N PRO A 46 -12.31 -31.82 32.03
CA PRO A 46 -11.63 -30.57 31.74
C PRO A 46 -11.27 -29.81 33.02
N GLU A 47 -10.08 -29.22 33.04
CA GLU A 47 -9.63 -28.33 34.12
C GLU A 47 -9.55 -26.89 33.61
N LEU A 48 -10.39 -26.01 34.16
CA LEU A 48 -10.38 -24.59 33.79
C LEU A 48 -9.12 -23.90 34.30
N SER A 49 -8.44 -23.17 33.40
CA SER A 49 -7.35 -22.26 33.74
C SER A 49 -7.83 -21.13 34.64
N LEU A 50 -6.92 -20.48 35.38
CA LEU A 50 -7.30 -19.37 36.26
C LEU A 50 -7.98 -18.23 35.51
N GLY A 51 -7.57 -17.97 34.26
CA GLY A 51 -8.21 -16.98 33.38
C GLY A 51 -9.67 -17.32 33.10
N LEU A 52 -9.95 -18.53 32.60
CA LEU A 52 -11.31 -18.99 32.31
C LEU A 52 -12.18 -19.08 33.58
N LYS A 53 -11.59 -19.35 34.75
CA LYS A 53 -12.32 -19.29 36.03
C LYS A 53 -12.79 -17.87 36.38
N LEU A 54 -12.31 -16.83 35.71
CA LEU A 54 -12.71 -15.43 35.90
C LEU A 54 -13.67 -14.90 34.82
N THR A 55 -14.00 -15.68 33.78
CA THR A 55 -14.90 -15.28 32.67
C THR A 55 -16.38 -15.66 32.93
N MET A 56 -17.26 -15.64 31.93
CA MET A 56 -18.67 -16.04 32.10
C MET A 56 -18.82 -17.51 32.49
N GLN A 57 -19.86 -17.81 33.27
CA GLN A 57 -20.42 -19.15 33.35
C GLN A 57 -21.23 -19.41 32.08
N ASP A 58 -20.76 -20.34 31.26
CA ASP A 58 -21.41 -20.73 30.03
C ASP A 58 -22.04 -22.10 30.19
N LEU A 59 -23.34 -22.24 29.88
CA LEU A 59 -24.08 -23.48 30.13
C LEU A 59 -23.48 -24.68 29.36
N ALA A 60 -22.93 -24.47 28.16
CA ALA A 60 -22.35 -25.53 27.37
C ALA A 60 -20.98 -25.94 27.94
N VAL A 61 -20.12 -24.98 28.25
CA VAL A 61 -18.80 -25.23 28.86
C VAL A 61 -18.94 -25.83 30.26
N ASP A 62 -19.82 -25.28 31.10
CA ASP A 62 -20.07 -25.77 32.47
C ASP A 62 -20.55 -27.24 32.44
N LYS A 63 -21.42 -27.59 31.49
CA LYS A 63 -21.82 -29.00 31.29
C LYS A 63 -20.63 -29.88 30.92
N ILE A 64 -19.77 -29.44 30.00
CA ILE A 64 -18.58 -30.20 29.60
C ILE A 64 -17.63 -30.41 30.79
N VAL A 65 -17.41 -29.36 31.60
CA VAL A 65 -16.58 -29.40 32.81
C VAL A 65 -17.16 -30.37 33.85
N ASP A 66 -18.48 -30.33 34.09
CA ASP A 66 -19.15 -31.17 35.08
C ASP A 66 -19.23 -32.65 34.67
N THR A 67 -19.52 -32.94 33.39
CA THR A 67 -19.74 -34.32 32.92
C THR A 67 -18.47 -35.01 32.43
N GLY A 68 -17.47 -34.23 32.02
CA GLY A 68 -16.29 -34.73 31.32
C GLY A 68 -16.53 -34.97 29.83
N ILE A 69 -15.44 -35.15 29.09
CA ILE A 69 -15.39 -35.33 27.65
C ILE A 69 -14.82 -36.70 27.28
N GLY A 70 -15.46 -37.39 26.34
CA GLY A 70 -14.95 -38.61 25.73
C GLY A 70 -13.79 -38.33 24.79
N PHE A 71 -12.59 -38.32 25.35
CA PHE A 71 -11.39 -37.84 24.70
C PHE A 71 -10.61 -38.97 24.02
N VAL A 72 -10.10 -38.72 22.82
CA VAL A 72 -9.22 -39.64 22.08
C VAL A 72 -7.77 -39.27 22.38
N SER A 73 -6.93 -40.27 22.65
CA SER A 73 -5.49 -40.04 22.89
C SER A 73 -4.84 -39.31 21.70
N PRO A 74 -3.91 -38.36 21.90
CA PRO A 74 -3.25 -37.64 20.80
C PRO A 74 -2.61 -38.57 19.76
N ASP A 75 -2.08 -39.73 20.16
CA ASP A 75 -1.50 -40.72 19.25
C ASP A 75 -2.50 -41.29 18.22
N MET A 76 -3.80 -41.21 18.54
CA MET A 76 -4.90 -41.75 17.74
C MET A 76 -5.73 -40.63 17.07
N ALA A 77 -5.34 -39.35 17.21
CA ALA A 77 -6.06 -38.22 16.63
C ALA A 77 -6.14 -38.33 15.10
N ASN A 78 -5.07 -38.80 14.45
CA ASN A 78 -5.05 -39.05 13.00
C ASN A 78 -6.10 -40.07 12.57
N GLU A 79 -6.21 -41.20 13.27
CA GLU A 79 -7.20 -42.23 12.94
C GLU A 79 -8.63 -41.74 13.17
N PHE A 80 -8.83 -40.93 14.22
CA PHE A 80 -10.11 -40.29 14.49
C PHE A 80 -10.57 -39.39 13.34
N TYR A 81 -9.72 -38.44 12.93
CA TYR A 81 -10.07 -37.50 11.85
C TYR A 81 -10.18 -38.18 10.49
N GLU A 82 -9.25 -39.07 10.15
CA GLU A 82 -9.31 -39.87 8.93
C GLU A 82 -10.62 -40.65 8.85
N GLY A 83 -11.02 -41.35 9.92
CA GLY A 83 -12.26 -42.11 9.95
C GLY A 83 -13.50 -41.23 9.80
N LEU A 84 -13.53 -40.09 10.48
CA LEU A 84 -14.64 -39.15 10.43
C LEU A 84 -14.78 -38.48 9.05
N HIS A 85 -13.72 -37.85 8.56
CA HIS A 85 -13.76 -37.06 7.34
C HIS A 85 -13.83 -37.92 6.08
N SER A 86 -13.16 -39.07 6.04
CA SER A 86 -13.34 -40.03 4.93
C SER A 86 -14.78 -40.52 4.83
N HIS A 87 -15.46 -40.74 5.96
CA HIS A 87 -16.88 -41.08 5.95
C HIS A 87 -17.74 -39.94 5.39
N LEU A 88 -17.51 -38.71 5.85
CA LEU A 88 -18.23 -37.52 5.39
C LEU A 88 -18.05 -37.31 3.87
N GLN A 89 -16.82 -37.37 3.37
CA GLN A 89 -16.52 -37.29 1.94
C GLN A 89 -17.25 -38.39 1.16
N ASN A 90 -17.24 -39.64 1.65
CA ASN A 90 -17.90 -40.78 0.99
C ASN A 90 -19.43 -40.67 0.91
N VAL A 91 -20.05 -39.86 1.77
CA VAL A 91 -21.50 -39.57 1.73
C VAL A 91 -21.82 -38.31 0.92
N GLY A 92 -20.82 -37.58 0.41
CA GLY A 92 -20.94 -36.44 -0.49
C GLY A 92 -20.85 -35.05 0.15
N ILE A 93 -20.30 -34.98 1.37
CA ILE A 93 -20.01 -33.72 2.08
C ILE A 93 -18.72 -33.11 1.56
N ASP A 94 -18.72 -31.79 1.38
CA ASP A 94 -17.63 -31.05 0.74
C ASP A 94 -16.70 -30.38 1.76
N GLY A 95 -17.16 -30.21 3.02
CA GLY A 95 -16.35 -29.63 4.08
C GLY A 95 -16.97 -29.74 5.47
N VAL A 96 -16.30 -29.15 6.46
CA VAL A 96 -16.70 -29.21 7.87
C VAL A 96 -16.67 -27.85 8.55
N LYS A 97 -17.55 -27.65 9.54
CA LYS A 97 -17.46 -26.57 10.52
C LYS A 97 -17.01 -27.17 11.85
N VAL A 98 -15.86 -26.74 12.37
CA VAL A 98 -15.22 -27.31 13.56
C VAL A 98 -15.35 -26.35 14.73
N ASP A 99 -16.08 -26.78 15.74
CA ASP A 99 -16.38 -26.00 16.95
C ASP A 99 -15.58 -26.48 18.18
N VAL A 100 -15.69 -25.71 19.26
CA VAL A 100 -15.13 -26.03 20.59
C VAL A 100 -13.62 -26.26 20.53
N ILE A 101 -12.92 -25.51 19.67
CA ILE A 101 -11.48 -25.68 19.43
C ILE A 101 -10.66 -25.38 20.69
N HIS A 102 -11.11 -24.43 21.51
CA HIS A 102 -10.49 -24.08 22.79
C HIS A 102 -10.42 -25.23 23.81
N ILE A 103 -11.12 -26.36 23.61
CA ILE A 103 -11.19 -27.47 24.58
C ILE A 103 -9.81 -28.04 24.93
N LEU A 104 -8.85 -28.02 24.02
CA LEU A 104 -7.52 -28.63 24.25
C LEU A 104 -6.78 -27.99 25.43
N GLU A 105 -6.97 -26.69 25.66
CA GLU A 105 -6.39 -25.98 26.81
C GLU A 105 -6.81 -26.63 28.14
N MET A 106 -8.04 -27.13 28.22
CA MET A 106 -8.59 -27.70 29.45
C MET A 106 -8.25 -29.18 29.65
N LEU A 107 -7.66 -29.85 28.65
CA LEU A 107 -7.41 -31.30 28.68
C LEU A 107 -5.93 -31.67 28.75
N CYS A 108 -5.03 -30.69 28.63
CA CYS A 108 -3.65 -30.93 28.23
C CYS A 108 -2.70 -31.50 29.30
N GLU A 109 -3.02 -31.36 30.59
CA GLU A 109 -2.10 -31.68 31.71
C GLU A 109 -1.54 -33.12 31.66
N LYS A 110 -2.35 -34.08 31.17
CA LYS A 110 -1.95 -35.50 31.09
C LYS A 110 -1.30 -35.90 29.77
N TYR A 111 -1.16 -34.98 28.81
CA TYR A 111 -0.83 -35.28 27.42
C TYR A 111 0.34 -34.44 26.89
N GLY A 112 1.37 -34.21 27.70
CA GLY A 112 2.55 -33.43 27.31
C GLY A 112 2.36 -31.91 27.42
N GLY A 113 1.25 -31.47 28.01
CA GLY A 113 0.90 -30.06 28.12
C GLY A 113 0.27 -29.49 26.85
N ARG A 114 -0.09 -28.21 26.91
CA ARG A 114 -0.93 -27.53 25.91
C ARG A 114 -0.38 -27.64 24.49
N VAL A 115 0.93 -27.43 24.34
CA VAL A 115 1.61 -27.35 23.04
C VAL A 115 1.63 -28.70 22.32
N ASP A 116 2.06 -29.77 23.00
CA ASP A 116 2.19 -31.09 22.37
C ASP A 116 0.82 -31.65 21.99
N LEU A 117 -0.18 -31.44 22.85
CA LEU A 117 -1.55 -31.85 22.56
C LEU A 117 -2.13 -31.10 21.36
N ALA A 118 -1.96 -29.77 21.32
CA ALA A 118 -2.42 -28.95 20.21
C ALA A 118 -1.76 -29.36 18.88
N LYS A 119 -0.44 -29.56 18.86
CA LYS A 119 0.29 -30.03 17.68
C LYS A 119 -0.26 -31.35 17.16
N ALA A 120 -0.55 -32.30 18.03
CA ALA A 120 -1.08 -33.60 17.62
C ALA A 120 -2.47 -33.47 16.97
N TYR A 121 -3.38 -32.73 17.59
CA TYR A 121 -4.75 -32.57 17.11
C TYR A 121 -4.86 -31.70 15.85
N PHE A 122 -4.15 -30.57 15.79
CA PHE A 122 -4.17 -29.71 14.60
C PHE A 122 -3.47 -30.38 13.42
N LYS A 123 -2.34 -31.08 13.63
CA LYS A 123 -1.72 -31.87 12.56
C LYS A 123 -2.67 -32.91 11.99
N ALA A 124 -3.43 -33.60 12.86
CA ALA A 124 -4.42 -34.59 12.44
C ALA A 124 -5.58 -33.96 11.66
N LEU A 125 -6.13 -32.86 12.17
CA LEU A 125 -7.19 -32.10 11.50
C LEU A 125 -6.72 -31.60 10.13
N THR A 126 -5.58 -30.92 10.06
CA THR A 126 -4.98 -30.41 8.82
C THR A 126 -4.74 -31.51 7.80
N SER A 127 -4.11 -32.63 8.22
CA SER A 127 -3.85 -33.76 7.33
C SER A 127 -5.14 -34.33 6.74
N SER A 128 -6.20 -34.40 7.55
CA SER A 128 -7.50 -34.92 7.14
C SER A 128 -8.25 -33.96 6.20
N VAL A 129 -8.27 -32.67 6.50
CA VAL A 129 -8.89 -31.64 5.65
C VAL A 129 -8.20 -31.57 4.28
N ASN A 130 -6.87 -31.58 4.26
CA ASN A 130 -6.08 -31.62 3.01
C ASN A 130 -6.40 -32.84 2.14
N LYS A 131 -6.69 -33.98 2.76
CA LYS A 131 -6.95 -35.22 2.06
C LYS A 131 -8.40 -35.35 1.57
N HIS A 132 -9.36 -34.85 2.33
CA HIS A 132 -10.78 -35.15 2.10
C HIS A 132 -11.60 -33.96 1.61
N PHE A 133 -11.13 -32.73 1.80
CA PHE A 133 -11.88 -31.51 1.52
C PHE A 133 -11.01 -30.47 0.78
N ASP A 134 -10.17 -30.94 -0.15
CA ASP A 134 -9.33 -30.12 -1.04
C ASP A 134 -8.44 -29.06 -0.34
N GLY A 135 -8.17 -29.26 0.96
CA GLY A 135 -7.31 -28.39 1.77
C GLY A 135 -7.92 -27.08 2.26
N ASN A 136 -9.14 -26.73 1.84
CA ASN A 136 -9.81 -25.49 2.28
C ASN A 136 -11.27 -25.68 2.75
N GLY A 137 -11.80 -26.91 2.72
CA GLY A 137 -13.18 -27.19 3.13
C GLY A 137 -13.36 -27.27 4.64
N ALA A 138 -12.86 -26.28 5.39
CA ALA A 138 -13.00 -26.21 6.83
C ALA A 138 -13.28 -24.77 7.31
N ILE A 139 -14.21 -24.65 8.25
CA ILE A 139 -14.61 -23.39 8.91
C ILE A 139 -14.40 -23.57 10.41
N ALA A 140 -13.78 -22.61 11.09
CA ALA A 140 -13.60 -22.67 12.55
C ALA A 140 -14.68 -21.89 13.30
N SER A 141 -15.01 -22.37 14.50
CA SER A 141 -15.78 -21.62 15.49
C SER A 141 -15.29 -21.94 16.90
N MET A 142 -15.47 -20.98 17.82
CA MET A 142 -14.97 -21.08 19.20
C MET A 142 -13.46 -21.36 19.28
N GLU A 143 -12.74 -20.75 18.35
CA GLU A 143 -11.32 -20.91 18.03
C GLU A 143 -10.44 -19.77 18.57
N HIS A 144 -11.00 -18.93 19.43
CA HIS A 144 -10.35 -17.75 20.02
C HIS A 144 -9.31 -18.14 21.09
N CYS A 145 -8.40 -19.06 20.73
CA CYS A 145 -7.27 -19.50 21.53
C CYS A 145 -5.98 -19.38 20.73
N ASN A 146 -4.87 -19.16 21.42
CA ASN A 146 -3.57 -18.98 20.78
C ASN A 146 -3.18 -20.20 19.92
N ASP A 147 -3.51 -21.41 20.37
CA ASP A 147 -3.14 -22.64 19.68
C ASP A 147 -3.72 -22.72 18.27
N PHE A 148 -4.96 -22.25 18.09
CA PHE A 148 -5.58 -22.17 16.76
C PHE A 148 -4.86 -21.16 15.87
N MET A 149 -4.54 -19.96 16.37
CA MET A 149 -3.87 -18.93 15.58
C MET A 149 -2.48 -19.37 15.09
N PHE A 150 -1.78 -20.18 15.87
CA PHE A 150 -0.46 -20.71 15.51
C PHE A 150 -0.50 -21.98 14.66
N LEU A 151 -1.50 -22.85 14.83
CA LEU A 151 -1.49 -24.20 14.25
C LEU A 151 -2.73 -24.52 13.41
N GLY A 152 -3.90 -23.99 13.76
CA GLY A 152 -5.16 -24.25 13.06
C GLY A 152 -5.31 -23.49 11.75
N THR A 153 -4.68 -22.32 11.63
CA THR A 153 -4.71 -21.46 10.44
C THR A 153 -3.99 -22.07 9.23
N GLU A 154 -3.22 -23.14 9.42
CA GLU A 154 -2.61 -23.92 8.32
C GLU A 154 -3.67 -24.55 7.40
N ALA A 155 -4.79 -25.01 7.96
CA ALA A 155 -5.87 -25.67 7.20
C ALA A 155 -7.17 -24.87 7.16
N ILE A 156 -7.33 -23.90 8.06
CA ILE A 156 -8.60 -23.18 8.24
C ILE A 156 -8.38 -21.68 8.03
N SER A 157 -8.88 -21.18 6.91
CA SER A 157 -8.77 -19.77 6.53
C SER A 157 -10.03 -18.95 6.82
N LEU A 158 -11.12 -19.58 7.28
CA LEU A 158 -12.38 -18.91 7.62
C LEU A 158 -12.76 -19.27 9.04
N GLY A 159 -12.96 -18.27 9.90
CA GLY A 159 -13.29 -18.52 11.30
C GLY A 159 -14.15 -17.43 11.92
N ARG A 160 -15.03 -17.85 12.83
CA ARG A 160 -15.96 -16.96 13.52
C ARG A 160 -15.21 -16.01 14.44
N VAL A 161 -15.46 -14.71 14.28
CA VAL A 161 -14.84 -13.66 15.10
C VAL A 161 -15.78 -13.10 16.18
N GLY A 162 -17.03 -13.55 16.21
CA GLY A 162 -18.04 -13.13 17.18
C GLY A 162 -18.38 -14.19 18.22
N ASP A 163 -19.14 -13.76 19.22
CA ASP A 163 -19.92 -14.67 20.08
C ASP A 163 -21.17 -15.14 19.32
N ASP A 164 -22.03 -15.93 19.98
CA ASP A 164 -23.26 -16.43 19.36
C ASP A 164 -24.28 -15.30 19.12
N PHE A 165 -24.98 -15.37 17.98
CA PHE A 165 -26.22 -14.62 17.78
C PHE A 165 -27.30 -15.08 18.77
N TRP A 166 -27.74 -14.19 19.66
CA TRP A 166 -28.75 -14.51 20.66
C TRP A 166 -30.18 -14.25 20.16
N CYS A 167 -30.94 -15.32 19.89
CA CYS A 167 -32.35 -15.21 19.48
C CYS A 167 -33.28 -14.81 20.63
N THR A 168 -32.87 -15.09 21.86
CA THR A 168 -33.59 -14.81 23.12
C THR A 168 -32.58 -14.51 24.21
N ASP A 169 -32.91 -13.63 25.16
CA ASP A 169 -32.03 -13.39 26.30
C ASP A 169 -31.85 -14.66 27.16
N PRO A 170 -30.61 -15.16 27.34
CA PRO A 170 -30.33 -16.26 28.27
C PRO A 170 -30.65 -15.91 29.74
N SER A 171 -30.72 -14.63 30.10
CA SER A 171 -30.98 -14.14 31.47
C SER A 171 -32.46 -13.84 31.76
N GLY A 172 -33.34 -13.96 30.76
CA GLY A 172 -34.79 -13.78 30.93
C GLY A 172 -35.29 -12.32 30.97
N ASP A 173 -34.47 -11.33 30.58
CA ASP A 173 -34.91 -9.97 30.28
C ASP A 173 -35.79 -9.98 29.02
N ILE A 174 -36.98 -9.39 29.13
CA ILE A 174 -37.94 -9.27 28.03
C ILE A 174 -37.39 -8.46 26.86
N ASN A 175 -36.45 -7.54 27.11
CA ASN A 175 -35.78 -6.74 26.11
C ASN A 175 -34.36 -7.26 25.80
N GLY A 176 -33.90 -8.33 26.44
CA GLY A 176 -32.51 -8.78 26.32
C GLY A 176 -32.11 -9.29 24.95
N THR A 177 -33.09 -9.78 24.21
CA THR A 177 -32.92 -10.07 22.79
C THR A 177 -32.47 -8.87 21.97
N TYR A 178 -32.76 -7.61 22.34
CA TYR A 178 -32.38 -6.45 21.53
C TYR A 178 -30.96 -5.98 21.83
N TRP A 179 -30.64 -5.77 23.11
CA TRP A 179 -29.34 -5.20 23.48
C TRP A 179 -28.15 -6.14 23.30
N LEU A 180 -28.39 -7.45 23.36
CA LEU A 180 -27.39 -8.46 23.03
C LEU A 180 -26.93 -8.41 21.55
N GLN A 181 -27.75 -7.85 20.65
CA GLN A 181 -27.39 -7.72 19.24
C GLN A 181 -26.29 -6.70 19.00
N GLY A 182 -26.28 -5.61 19.77
CA GLY A 182 -25.19 -4.63 19.74
C GLY A 182 -23.87 -5.26 20.20
N CYS A 183 -23.91 -6.07 21.26
CA CYS A 183 -22.76 -6.80 21.79
C CYS A 183 -22.17 -7.76 20.75
N HIS A 184 -23.01 -8.55 20.07
CA HIS A 184 -22.59 -9.42 18.95
C HIS A 184 -21.85 -8.63 17.87
N MET A 185 -22.42 -7.48 17.48
CA MET A 185 -21.87 -6.63 16.43
C MET A 185 -20.50 -6.07 16.77
N VAL A 186 -20.36 -5.52 17.99
CA VAL A 186 -19.11 -4.94 18.48
C VAL A 186 -18.04 -6.02 18.60
N HIS A 187 -18.38 -7.22 19.09
CA HIS A 187 -17.44 -8.34 19.12
C HIS A 187 -16.93 -8.69 17.72
N CYS A 188 -17.82 -8.87 16.74
CA CYS A 188 -17.42 -9.18 15.38
C CYS A 188 -16.49 -8.10 14.79
N ALA A 189 -16.86 -6.83 14.92
CA ALA A 189 -16.08 -5.72 14.38
C ALA A 189 -14.69 -5.59 15.04
N TYR A 190 -14.61 -5.61 16.37
CA TYR A 190 -13.36 -5.41 17.09
C TYR A 190 -12.44 -6.63 17.00
N ASN A 191 -12.98 -7.85 17.03
CA ASN A 191 -12.17 -9.05 16.87
C ASN A 191 -11.64 -9.19 15.43
N SER A 192 -12.37 -8.68 14.42
CA SER A 192 -11.88 -8.63 13.03
C SER A 192 -10.59 -7.81 12.90
N LEU A 193 -10.36 -6.80 13.75
CA LEU A 193 -9.12 -6.02 13.77
C LEU A 193 -7.88 -6.88 14.02
N TRP A 194 -7.99 -7.89 14.86
CA TRP A 194 -6.90 -8.79 15.19
C TRP A 194 -6.92 -10.06 14.33
N MET A 195 -8.07 -10.76 14.29
CA MET A 195 -8.20 -12.05 13.61
C MET A 195 -8.15 -11.94 12.09
N GLY A 196 -8.60 -10.83 11.52
CA GLY A 196 -8.59 -10.59 10.07
C GLY A 196 -7.21 -10.64 9.43
N ASN A 197 -6.14 -10.48 10.22
CA ASN A 197 -4.76 -10.61 9.76
C ASN A 197 -4.30 -12.07 9.59
N PHE A 198 -5.07 -13.03 10.09
CA PHE A 198 -4.74 -14.46 10.08
C PHE A 198 -5.74 -15.28 9.26
N ILE A 199 -7.03 -14.93 9.37
CA ILE A 199 -8.14 -15.64 8.74
C ILE A 199 -9.16 -14.64 8.20
N GLN A 200 -9.98 -15.07 7.23
CA GLN A 200 -11.16 -14.33 6.84
C GLN A 200 -12.16 -14.31 8.01
N PRO A 201 -12.59 -13.13 8.48
CA PRO A 201 -13.57 -13.03 9.54
C PRO A 201 -14.96 -13.54 9.11
N ASP A 202 -15.53 -14.41 9.92
CA ASP A 202 -16.92 -14.87 9.83
C ASP A 202 -17.76 -14.22 10.95
N TRP A 203 -18.80 -13.47 10.58
CA TRP A 203 -19.64 -12.70 11.50
C TRP A 203 -20.86 -13.48 12.02
N ASP A 204 -20.84 -14.80 11.84
CA ASP A 204 -21.85 -15.78 12.24
C ASP A 204 -23.22 -15.58 11.59
N MET A 205 -24.09 -16.57 11.81
CA MET A 205 -25.48 -16.58 11.37
C MET A 205 -26.36 -15.50 12.03
N PHE A 206 -27.50 -15.22 11.40
CA PHE A 206 -28.63 -14.55 12.04
C PHE A 206 -29.97 -15.14 11.56
N GLN A 207 -31.07 -14.74 12.20
CA GLN A 207 -32.42 -15.10 11.77
C GLN A 207 -33.08 -13.92 11.05
N SER A 208 -33.57 -14.14 9.83
CA SER A 208 -34.17 -13.09 9.00
C SER A 208 -35.52 -12.61 9.53
N THR A 209 -36.20 -13.43 10.34
CA THR A 209 -37.46 -13.05 10.99
C THR A 209 -37.26 -12.38 12.36
N HIS A 210 -36.02 -12.17 12.79
CA HIS A 210 -35.72 -11.56 14.07
C HIS A 210 -36.08 -10.06 14.07
N PRO A 211 -36.53 -9.46 15.20
CA PRO A 211 -36.83 -8.02 15.25
C PRO A 211 -35.66 -7.10 14.88
N CYS A 212 -34.42 -7.55 15.07
CA CYS A 212 -33.19 -6.85 14.65
C CYS A 212 -32.58 -7.43 13.36
N ALA A 213 -33.35 -8.13 12.53
CA ALA A 213 -32.82 -8.80 11.34
C ALA A 213 -32.20 -7.81 10.34
N GLU A 214 -32.82 -6.65 10.10
CA GLU A 214 -32.25 -5.65 9.19
C GLU A 214 -30.88 -5.12 9.66
N PHE A 215 -30.74 -4.89 10.97
CA PHE A 215 -29.48 -4.48 11.60
C PHE A 215 -28.36 -5.51 11.35
N HIS A 216 -28.70 -6.79 11.43
CA HIS A 216 -27.80 -7.91 11.17
C HIS A 216 -27.55 -8.19 9.69
N ALA A 217 -28.53 -7.97 8.83
CA ALA A 217 -28.38 -8.05 7.39
C ALA A 217 -27.39 -6.98 6.92
N ALA A 218 -27.57 -5.73 7.36
CA ALA A 218 -26.69 -4.62 7.01
C ALA A 218 -25.24 -4.86 7.42
N SER A 219 -25.02 -5.41 8.61
CA SER A 219 -23.66 -5.71 9.05
C SER A 219 -22.99 -6.83 8.26
N ARG A 220 -23.75 -7.85 7.84
CA ARG A 220 -23.26 -8.93 6.97
C ARG A 220 -23.02 -8.45 5.55
N ALA A 221 -23.78 -7.45 5.08
CA ALA A 221 -23.56 -6.84 3.77
C ALA A 221 -22.20 -6.11 3.70
N ILE A 222 -21.79 -5.44 4.78
CA ILE A 222 -20.51 -4.73 4.87
C ILE A 222 -19.36 -5.60 5.40
N SER A 223 -19.61 -6.78 6.00
CA SER A 223 -18.57 -7.57 6.67
C SER A 223 -17.44 -8.06 5.76
N GLY A 224 -17.72 -8.25 4.46
CA GLY A 224 -16.81 -8.90 3.51
C GLY A 224 -16.70 -10.42 3.66
N GLY A 225 -17.45 -10.99 4.61
CA GLY A 225 -17.50 -12.41 4.91
C GLY A 225 -18.69 -13.14 4.28
N PRO A 226 -18.87 -14.42 4.59
CA PRO A 226 -20.05 -15.19 4.21
C PRO A 226 -21.31 -14.72 4.97
N ILE A 227 -22.48 -15.06 4.43
CA ILE A 227 -23.79 -14.77 5.03
C ILE A 227 -24.48 -16.10 5.35
N TYR A 228 -24.83 -16.32 6.61
CA TYR A 228 -25.59 -17.50 7.04
C TYR A 228 -26.92 -17.12 7.67
N ILE A 229 -27.94 -17.91 7.38
CA ILE A 229 -29.28 -17.78 7.93
C ILE A 229 -29.64 -19.05 8.68
N SER A 230 -30.23 -18.92 9.85
CA SER A 230 -30.64 -20.04 10.72
C SER A 230 -32.13 -20.05 11.02
N ASP A 231 -32.90 -19.59 10.05
CA ASP A 231 -34.35 -19.56 10.12
C ASP A 231 -34.95 -20.96 10.20
N CYS A 232 -36.10 -21.06 10.86
CA CYS A 232 -36.94 -22.24 10.74
C CYS A 232 -37.38 -22.41 9.29
N VAL A 233 -37.33 -23.63 8.77
CA VAL A 233 -37.79 -23.96 7.41
C VAL A 233 -39.21 -23.43 7.18
N GLY A 234 -39.39 -22.62 6.15
CA GLY A 234 -40.67 -21.99 5.80
C GLY A 234 -40.99 -20.70 6.57
N GLN A 235 -40.11 -20.23 7.46
CA GLN A 235 -40.22 -18.95 8.17
C GLN A 235 -39.06 -18.06 7.78
N HIS A 236 -39.10 -17.46 6.58
CA HIS A 236 -38.03 -16.63 6.05
C HIS A 236 -38.60 -15.26 5.66
N ASP A 237 -37.86 -14.20 5.94
CA ASP A 237 -38.11 -12.87 5.38
C ASP A 237 -37.40 -12.74 4.04
N PHE A 238 -38.06 -13.20 2.97
CA PHE A 238 -37.48 -13.12 1.63
C PHE A 238 -37.32 -11.69 1.11
N ASP A 239 -38.05 -10.71 1.65
CA ASP A 239 -37.91 -9.32 1.22
C ASP A 239 -36.60 -8.74 1.76
N LEU A 240 -36.24 -9.06 3.00
CA LEU A 240 -34.92 -8.76 3.54
C LEU A 240 -33.81 -9.53 2.82
N LEU A 241 -33.97 -10.84 2.63
CA LEU A 241 -32.92 -11.69 2.05
C LEU A 241 -32.59 -11.30 0.59
N ARG A 242 -33.56 -10.84 -0.20
CA ARG A 242 -33.32 -10.34 -1.56
C ARG A 242 -32.48 -9.07 -1.61
N ARG A 243 -32.31 -8.36 -0.50
CA ARG A 243 -31.40 -7.20 -0.39
C ARG A 243 -29.95 -7.62 -0.11
N LEU A 244 -29.70 -8.90 0.16
CA LEU A 244 -28.37 -9.47 0.41
C LEU A 244 -27.90 -10.39 -0.72
N VAL A 245 -28.83 -11.12 -1.32
CA VAL A 245 -28.55 -12.23 -2.25
C VAL A 245 -29.15 -11.92 -3.62
N LEU A 246 -28.36 -12.10 -4.66
CA LEU A 246 -28.77 -11.97 -6.05
C LEU A 246 -29.66 -13.16 -6.49
N PRO A 247 -30.42 -13.06 -7.59
CA PRO A 247 -31.28 -14.14 -8.06
C PRO A 247 -30.57 -15.48 -8.37
N ASP A 248 -29.25 -15.46 -8.63
CA ASP A 248 -28.43 -16.66 -8.83
C ASP A 248 -27.96 -17.30 -7.51
N GLY A 249 -28.27 -16.71 -6.35
CA GLY A 249 -27.81 -17.17 -5.03
C GLY A 249 -26.44 -16.62 -4.60
N SER A 250 -25.77 -15.83 -5.45
CA SER A 250 -24.51 -15.17 -5.10
C SER A 250 -24.76 -13.88 -4.29
N ILE A 251 -23.70 -13.35 -3.67
CA ILE A 251 -23.77 -12.13 -2.84
C ILE A 251 -22.85 -11.04 -3.38
N LEU A 252 -23.22 -9.78 -3.12
CA LEU A 252 -22.36 -8.63 -3.37
C LEU A 252 -21.41 -8.44 -2.18
N ARG A 253 -20.26 -9.11 -2.22
CA ARG A 253 -19.26 -9.10 -1.15
C ARG A 253 -18.27 -7.94 -1.31
N CYS A 254 -17.98 -7.23 -0.22
CA CYS A 254 -16.87 -6.27 -0.17
C CYS A 254 -15.51 -6.96 -0.39
N GLU A 255 -14.52 -6.20 -0.83
CA GLU A 255 -13.18 -6.71 -1.17
C GLU A 255 -12.29 -6.95 0.06
N TYR A 256 -12.55 -6.24 1.15
CA TYR A 256 -11.84 -6.37 2.41
C TYR A 256 -12.77 -6.92 3.50
N TYR A 257 -12.30 -7.04 4.75
CA TYR A 257 -13.14 -7.33 5.91
C TYR A 257 -13.46 -6.05 6.68
N ALA A 258 -14.64 -5.99 7.28
CA ALA A 258 -15.06 -4.77 7.98
C ALA A 258 -14.22 -4.51 9.24
N LEU A 259 -13.79 -3.27 9.41
CA LEU A 259 -13.02 -2.80 10.55
C LEU A 259 -13.65 -1.56 11.20
N PRO A 260 -13.51 -1.37 12.52
CA PRO A 260 -13.88 -0.11 13.15
C PRO A 260 -13.11 1.06 12.51
N THR A 261 -13.78 2.20 12.34
CA THR A 261 -13.10 3.43 11.96
C THR A 261 -12.13 3.85 13.06
N ARG A 262 -11.03 4.52 12.68
CA ARG A 262 -9.92 4.82 13.60
C ARG A 262 -10.34 5.60 14.85
N ASP A 263 -11.31 6.50 14.69
CA ASP A 263 -11.87 7.33 15.75
C ASP A 263 -12.76 6.56 16.74
N ARG A 264 -13.04 5.26 16.51
CA ARG A 264 -13.83 4.40 17.40
C ARG A 264 -13.01 3.34 18.13
N LEU A 265 -11.75 3.10 17.75
CA LEU A 265 -10.92 1.99 18.25
C LEU A 265 -10.81 1.88 19.77
N PHE A 266 -10.88 3.01 20.48
CA PHE A 266 -10.72 3.08 21.95
C PHE A 266 -11.97 3.57 22.69
N GLU A 267 -13.09 3.69 21.98
CA GLU A 267 -14.37 4.09 22.57
C GLU A 267 -15.23 2.86 22.88
N ASP A 268 -16.27 3.02 23.71
CA ASP A 268 -17.21 1.96 24.11
C ASP A 268 -18.58 2.17 23.45
N PRO A 269 -18.88 1.50 22.32
CA PRO A 269 -20.15 1.68 21.62
C PRO A 269 -21.36 1.01 22.29
N LEU A 270 -21.15 0.28 23.39
CA LEU A 270 -22.20 -0.50 24.06
C LEU A 270 -22.79 0.20 25.28
N HIS A 271 -21.96 0.92 26.04
CA HIS A 271 -22.33 1.36 27.40
C HIS A 271 -22.22 2.86 27.66
N ASP A 272 -21.52 3.64 26.86
CA ASP A 272 -21.15 5.00 27.26
C ASP A 272 -22.26 6.06 27.04
N GLY A 273 -23.38 5.68 26.43
CA GLY A 273 -24.50 6.57 26.15
C GLY A 273 -24.28 7.57 25.02
N LYS A 274 -23.12 7.57 24.33
CA LYS A 274 -22.74 8.60 23.35
C LYS A 274 -22.03 8.08 22.09
N THR A 275 -21.38 6.91 22.13
CA THR A 275 -20.57 6.39 21.03
C THR A 275 -21.37 5.50 20.11
N MET A 276 -21.34 5.83 18.82
CA MET A 276 -21.89 5.03 17.73
C MET A 276 -20.79 4.12 17.16
N LEU A 277 -21.10 2.86 16.89
CA LEU A 277 -20.16 1.99 16.18
C LEU A 277 -20.11 2.44 14.72
N LYS A 278 -18.92 2.78 14.23
CA LYS A 278 -18.66 3.01 12.80
C LYS A 278 -17.66 1.98 12.32
N ILE A 279 -17.98 1.32 11.22
CA ILE A 279 -17.12 0.35 10.54
C ILE A 279 -16.98 0.74 9.06
N TRP A 280 -15.86 0.42 8.45
CA TRP A 280 -15.61 0.69 7.03
C TRP A 280 -15.20 -0.60 6.29
N ASN A 281 -15.44 -0.61 4.98
CA ASN A 281 -14.94 -1.61 4.05
C ASN A 281 -14.79 -0.98 2.64
N LEU A 282 -14.30 -1.75 1.67
CA LEU A 282 -14.09 -1.36 0.29
C LEU A 282 -14.89 -2.24 -0.67
N ASN A 283 -15.48 -1.63 -1.69
CA ASN A 283 -15.86 -2.28 -2.93
C ASN A 283 -14.90 -1.83 -4.03
N LYS A 284 -14.93 -2.48 -5.20
CA LYS A 284 -13.95 -2.30 -6.28
C LYS A 284 -13.65 -0.85 -6.70
N TYR A 285 -14.63 0.06 -6.58
CA TYR A 285 -14.49 1.47 -6.99
C TYR A 285 -14.95 2.48 -5.93
N THR A 286 -15.37 2.03 -4.75
CA THR A 286 -15.98 2.90 -3.73
C THR A 286 -15.66 2.40 -2.32
N GLY A 287 -15.61 3.29 -1.35
CA GLY A 287 -15.69 2.93 0.07
C GLY A 287 -17.13 2.67 0.51
N ILE A 288 -17.29 1.99 1.64
CA ILE A 288 -18.56 1.88 2.35
C ILE A 288 -18.32 2.09 3.85
N ILE A 289 -19.15 2.91 4.47
CA ILE A 289 -19.16 3.13 5.93
C ILE A 289 -20.49 2.65 6.47
N GLY A 290 -20.47 1.83 7.51
CA GLY A 290 -21.64 1.42 8.26
C GLY A 290 -21.64 2.05 9.65
N ALA A 291 -22.68 2.82 9.94
CA ALA A 291 -22.92 3.43 11.25
C ALA A 291 -24.04 2.66 11.97
N PHE A 292 -23.79 2.23 13.21
CA PHE A 292 -24.68 1.36 13.98
C PHE A 292 -24.83 1.88 15.42
N ASN A 293 -26.07 2.03 15.89
CA ASN A 293 -26.33 2.30 17.30
C ASN A 293 -26.44 0.98 18.07
N CYS A 294 -25.33 0.57 18.69
CA CYS A 294 -25.19 -0.68 19.44
C CYS A 294 -25.50 -0.55 20.95
N GLN A 295 -25.97 0.61 21.41
CA GLN A 295 -26.17 0.90 22.83
C GLN A 295 -27.21 -0.02 23.46
N GLY A 296 -26.99 -0.37 24.72
CA GLY A 296 -28.03 -0.92 25.58
C GLY A 296 -27.66 -2.16 26.37
N GLY A 297 -26.50 -2.76 26.12
CA GLY A 297 -26.10 -3.97 26.83
C GLY A 297 -24.77 -4.56 26.39
N GLY A 298 -24.14 -5.28 27.31
CA GLY A 298 -22.84 -5.90 27.07
C GLY A 298 -22.28 -6.58 28.31
N TRP A 299 -21.02 -7.00 28.20
CA TRP A 299 -20.33 -7.79 29.22
C TRP A 299 -20.04 -6.98 30.48
N CYS A 300 -20.61 -7.40 31.62
CA CYS A 300 -20.34 -6.79 32.92
C CYS A 300 -19.26 -7.57 33.69
N ARG A 301 -18.11 -6.94 33.93
CA ARG A 301 -16.99 -7.56 34.66
C ARG A 301 -17.31 -7.90 36.11
N GLU A 302 -18.12 -7.08 36.78
CA GLU A 302 -18.44 -7.25 38.21
C GLU A 302 -19.30 -8.49 38.44
N THR A 303 -20.32 -8.67 37.59
CA THR A 303 -21.27 -9.79 37.69
C THR A 303 -20.85 -10.99 36.85
N ARG A 304 -19.85 -10.81 35.97
CA ARG A 304 -19.35 -11.80 35.02
C ARG A 304 -20.47 -12.39 34.16
N ARG A 305 -21.35 -11.52 33.65
CA ARG A 305 -22.48 -11.86 32.78
C ARG A 305 -22.75 -10.72 31.81
N ASN A 306 -23.36 -11.03 30.67
CA ASN A 306 -23.96 -10.00 29.82
C ASN A 306 -25.18 -9.39 30.53
N GLN A 307 -25.27 -8.07 30.54
CA GLN A 307 -26.31 -7.34 31.24
C GLN A 307 -26.89 -6.20 30.40
N CYS A 308 -28.17 -5.93 30.63
CA CYS A 308 -28.86 -4.76 30.16
C CYS A 308 -28.37 -3.51 30.90
N PHE A 309 -28.05 -2.46 30.16
CA PHE A 309 -27.83 -1.13 30.69
C PHE A 309 -28.86 -0.19 30.07
N SER A 310 -30.13 -0.33 30.49
CA SER A 310 -31.26 0.41 29.90
C SER A 310 -31.07 1.93 29.94
N GLN A 311 -30.32 2.44 30.91
CA GLN A 311 -29.96 3.86 31.03
C GLN A 311 -29.02 4.37 29.93
N CYS A 312 -28.40 3.46 29.18
CA CYS A 312 -27.50 3.76 28.07
C CYS A 312 -28.23 3.72 26.71
N VAL A 313 -29.49 3.27 26.67
CA VAL A 313 -30.28 3.15 25.44
C VAL A 313 -30.72 4.55 24.98
N ASN A 314 -29.82 5.22 24.25
CA ASN A 314 -29.99 6.59 23.77
C ASN A 314 -30.01 6.63 22.24
N THR A 315 -30.80 7.56 21.69
CA THR A 315 -30.57 8.01 20.31
C THR A 315 -29.21 8.70 20.24
N LEU A 316 -28.40 8.29 19.29
CA LEU A 316 -27.03 8.78 19.13
C LEU A 316 -26.90 9.63 17.89
N THR A 317 -26.07 10.66 17.99
CA THR A 317 -25.64 11.49 16.86
C THR A 317 -24.12 11.39 16.73
N ALA A 318 -23.63 11.10 15.54
CA ALA A 318 -22.21 11.03 15.22
C ALA A 318 -21.93 11.68 13.86
N THR A 319 -20.70 12.10 13.63
CA THR A 319 -20.25 12.54 12.31
C THR A 319 -19.46 11.43 11.60
N THR A 320 -19.45 11.47 10.28
CA THR A 320 -18.59 10.66 9.41
C THR A 320 -18.12 11.48 8.22
N ASN A 321 -16.99 11.12 7.64
CA ASN A 321 -16.46 11.75 6.42
C ASN A 321 -15.70 10.72 5.57
N PRO A 322 -15.39 11.04 4.29
CA PRO A 322 -14.71 10.11 3.38
C PRO A 322 -13.35 9.59 3.88
N ASN A 323 -12.64 10.35 4.72
CA ASN A 323 -11.32 9.96 5.25
C ASN A 323 -11.36 8.84 6.30
N GLU A 324 -12.55 8.45 6.77
CA GLU A 324 -12.72 7.32 7.68
C GLU A 324 -12.60 5.95 6.99
N VAL A 325 -12.71 5.92 5.65
CA VAL A 325 -12.39 4.73 4.85
C VAL A 325 -10.87 4.65 4.68
N GLU A 326 -10.28 3.49 4.95
CA GLU A 326 -8.85 3.30 4.67
C GLU A 326 -8.63 2.87 3.20
N TRP A 327 -8.66 3.84 2.30
CA TRP A 327 -8.59 3.68 0.83
C TRP A 327 -7.39 2.87 0.30
N ASN A 328 -6.30 2.81 1.07
CA ASN A 328 -5.06 2.10 0.71
C ASN A 328 -5.04 0.63 1.19
N SER A 329 -6.12 0.13 1.76
CA SER A 329 -6.24 -1.24 2.28
C SER A 329 -6.73 -2.24 1.24
N GLY A 330 -6.60 -3.53 1.54
CA GLY A 330 -7.04 -4.61 0.66
C GLY A 330 -6.09 -4.89 -0.51
N SER A 331 -6.53 -5.75 -1.43
CA SER A 331 -5.72 -6.18 -2.58
C SER A 331 -5.70 -5.18 -3.73
N ASN A 332 -6.75 -4.34 -3.83
CA ASN A 332 -6.95 -3.35 -4.89
C ASN A 332 -7.19 -1.95 -4.28
N PRO A 333 -6.13 -1.26 -3.82
CA PRO A 333 -6.30 0.06 -3.22
C PRO A 333 -6.87 1.06 -4.23
N ILE A 334 -7.77 1.93 -3.76
CA ILE A 334 -8.40 2.97 -4.58
C ILE A 334 -7.62 4.27 -4.37
N SER A 335 -6.99 4.78 -5.42
CA SER A 335 -6.34 6.08 -5.35
C SER A 335 -7.40 7.18 -5.25
N ILE A 336 -7.29 7.97 -4.19
CA ILE A 336 -8.04 9.22 -4.00
C ILE A 336 -7.15 10.46 -4.14
N GLU A 337 -5.95 10.29 -4.71
CA GLU A 337 -5.05 11.42 -5.01
C GLU A 337 -5.74 12.34 -6.02
N ASN A 338 -5.93 13.61 -5.65
CA ASN A 338 -6.64 14.66 -6.41
C ASN A 338 -8.18 14.55 -6.42
N VAL A 339 -8.78 13.74 -5.56
CA VAL A 339 -10.25 13.75 -5.37
C VAL A 339 -10.63 14.88 -4.42
N GLU A 340 -11.26 15.93 -4.95
CA GLU A 340 -11.69 17.10 -4.18
C GLU A 340 -13.06 16.91 -3.50
N GLU A 341 -13.90 16.03 -4.05
CA GLU A 341 -15.28 15.83 -3.62
C GLU A 341 -15.67 14.35 -3.70
N PHE A 342 -16.54 13.93 -2.78
CA PHE A 342 -17.10 12.58 -2.71
C PHE A 342 -18.62 12.64 -2.72
N ALA A 343 -19.21 11.65 -3.38
CA ALA A 343 -20.63 11.39 -3.37
C ALA A 343 -20.94 10.38 -2.26
N LEU A 344 -21.58 10.85 -1.18
CA LEU A 344 -22.04 10.05 -0.05
C LEU A 344 -23.50 9.66 -0.27
N PHE A 345 -23.77 8.39 -0.57
CA PHE A 345 -25.13 7.88 -0.74
C PHE A 345 -25.59 7.14 0.53
N LEU A 346 -26.63 7.67 1.18
CA LEU A 346 -27.24 7.12 2.39
C LEU A 346 -28.34 6.12 2.02
N SER A 347 -28.12 4.85 2.35
CA SER A 347 -28.97 3.73 1.93
C SER A 347 -30.41 3.81 2.45
N GLN A 348 -30.64 4.21 3.70
CA GLN A 348 -31.97 4.19 4.32
C GLN A 348 -32.86 5.30 3.76
N SER A 349 -32.29 6.49 3.61
CA SER A 349 -33.00 7.66 3.09
C SER A 349 -32.99 7.75 1.56
N LYS A 350 -32.18 6.93 0.88
CA LYS A 350 -31.88 7.00 -0.56
C LYS A 350 -31.43 8.40 -0.99
N LYS A 351 -30.70 9.10 -0.12
CA LYS A 351 -30.25 10.48 -0.31
C LYS A 351 -28.78 10.52 -0.71
N LEU A 352 -28.44 11.42 -1.62
CA LEU A 352 -27.07 11.76 -1.99
C LEU A 352 -26.63 13.07 -1.31
N VAL A 353 -25.41 13.09 -0.78
CA VAL A 353 -24.76 14.28 -0.24
C VAL A 353 -23.37 14.38 -0.85
N LEU A 354 -23.03 15.55 -1.41
CA LEU A 354 -21.67 15.86 -1.83
C LEU A 354 -20.89 16.38 -0.61
N SER A 355 -19.66 15.90 -0.45
CA SER A 355 -18.83 16.15 0.74
C SER A 355 -17.36 16.17 0.33
N GLY A 356 -16.61 17.18 0.75
CA GLY A 356 -15.16 17.16 0.67
C GLY A 356 -14.57 16.08 1.60
N PRO A 357 -13.27 15.72 1.43
CA PRO A 357 -12.64 14.64 2.20
C PRO A 357 -12.77 14.78 3.73
N ASN A 358 -12.85 16.02 4.22
CA ASN A 358 -12.92 16.36 5.65
C ASN A 358 -14.29 16.92 6.07
N ASP A 359 -15.27 16.96 5.18
CA ASP A 359 -16.59 17.52 5.51
C ASP A 359 -17.42 16.49 6.26
N ASP A 360 -17.70 16.79 7.53
CA ASP A 360 -18.46 15.91 8.41
C ASP A 360 -19.95 15.87 8.03
N LEU A 361 -20.44 14.67 7.75
CA LEU A 361 -21.85 14.33 7.62
C LEU A 361 -22.39 13.86 8.98
N GLU A 362 -23.40 14.56 9.50
CA GLU A 362 -24.09 14.17 10.73
C GLU A 362 -25.08 13.02 10.49
N ILE A 363 -25.03 12.00 11.34
CA ILE A 363 -25.90 10.83 11.33
C ILE A 363 -26.53 10.70 12.72
N THR A 364 -27.86 10.63 12.77
CA THR A 364 -28.61 10.40 14.01
C THR A 364 -29.39 9.09 13.93
N LEU A 365 -29.14 8.16 14.87
CA LEU A 365 -29.74 6.82 14.87
C LEU A 365 -30.39 6.50 16.22
N GLU A 366 -31.62 6.01 16.17
CA GLU A 366 -32.27 5.34 17.30
C GLU A 366 -31.55 4.02 17.65
N PRO A 367 -31.70 3.50 18.88
CA PRO A 367 -31.11 2.22 19.28
C PRO A 367 -31.43 1.06 18.30
N PHE A 368 -30.41 0.26 17.96
CA PHE A 368 -30.50 -0.85 17.01
C PHE A 368 -30.93 -0.47 15.59
N LYS A 369 -30.78 0.81 15.22
CA LYS A 369 -30.83 1.29 13.83
C LYS A 369 -29.42 1.46 13.28
N PHE A 370 -29.36 1.55 11.95
CA PHE A 370 -28.12 1.65 11.20
C PHE A 370 -28.28 2.59 10.00
N GLU A 371 -27.16 3.02 9.44
CA GLU A 371 -27.07 3.62 8.12
C GLU A 371 -25.85 3.02 7.39
N LEU A 372 -26.02 2.64 6.13
CA LEU A 372 -24.93 2.27 5.24
C LEU A 372 -24.71 3.40 4.24
N ILE A 373 -23.47 3.85 4.14
CA ILE A 373 -23.09 5.00 3.34
C ILE A 373 -22.09 4.53 2.29
N THR A 374 -22.51 4.57 1.03
CA THR A 374 -21.57 4.38 -0.08
C THR A 374 -20.79 5.67 -0.26
N VAL A 375 -19.47 5.57 -0.21
CA VAL A 375 -18.53 6.70 -0.36
C VAL A 375 -17.88 6.56 -1.73
N SER A 376 -18.32 7.35 -2.71
CA SER A 376 -17.78 7.29 -4.06
C SER A 376 -16.95 8.53 -4.39
N PRO A 377 -15.70 8.38 -4.87
CA PRO A 377 -14.95 9.49 -5.43
C PRO A 377 -15.72 10.15 -6.58
N VAL A 378 -15.74 11.49 -6.62
CA VAL A 378 -16.30 12.25 -7.74
C VAL A 378 -15.18 12.58 -8.72
N VAL A 379 -15.39 12.24 -9.99
CA VAL A 379 -14.45 12.48 -11.08
C VAL A 379 -15.08 13.40 -12.12
N THR A 380 -14.30 14.35 -12.66
CA THR A 380 -14.74 15.16 -13.80
C THR A 380 -14.39 14.42 -15.09
N ILE A 381 -15.40 14.20 -15.95
CA ILE A 381 -15.21 13.48 -17.23
C ILE A 381 -14.41 14.38 -18.18
N GLU A 382 -13.23 13.90 -18.63
CA GLU A 382 -12.34 14.61 -19.55
C GLU A 382 -13.07 15.06 -20.83
N GLY A 383 -12.84 16.31 -21.25
CA GLY A 383 -13.53 16.90 -22.41
C GLY A 383 -14.94 17.43 -22.11
N SER A 384 -15.46 17.23 -20.89
CA SER A 384 -16.74 17.77 -20.41
C SER A 384 -16.58 18.59 -19.12
N SER A 385 -17.63 19.31 -18.72
CA SER A 385 -17.74 19.93 -17.39
C SER A 385 -18.63 19.12 -16.44
N VAL A 386 -18.81 17.83 -16.71
CA VAL A 386 -19.69 16.95 -15.96
C VAL A 386 -18.88 16.17 -14.92
N GLN A 387 -19.29 16.30 -13.67
CA GLN A 387 -18.79 15.49 -12.58
C GLN A 387 -19.65 14.22 -12.47
N PHE A 388 -19.02 13.11 -12.15
CA PHE A 388 -19.63 11.79 -12.13
C PHE A 388 -19.13 10.98 -10.94
N ALA A 389 -20.02 10.19 -10.33
CA ALA A 389 -19.63 9.20 -9.32
C ALA A 389 -20.57 7.99 -9.37
N PRO A 390 -20.05 6.76 -9.42
CA PRO A 390 -20.90 5.57 -9.40
C PRO A 390 -21.53 5.33 -8.00
N ILE A 391 -22.79 4.90 -7.94
CA ILE A 391 -23.46 4.54 -6.66
C ILE A 391 -23.75 3.05 -6.61
N GLY A 392 -24.50 2.48 -7.56
CA GLY A 392 -24.77 1.03 -7.60
C GLY A 392 -26.26 0.67 -7.55
N LEU A 393 -26.56 -0.59 -7.19
CA LEU A 393 -27.93 -1.12 -7.09
C LEU A 393 -28.53 -0.80 -5.73
N VAL A 394 -29.43 0.19 -5.65
CA VAL A 394 -29.93 0.74 -4.37
C VAL A 394 -30.98 -0.14 -3.68
N ASP A 395 -31.38 -1.23 -4.33
CA ASP A 395 -32.20 -2.27 -3.72
C ASP A 395 -31.35 -3.25 -2.89
N MET A 396 -30.03 -3.26 -3.09
CA MET A 396 -29.08 -4.09 -2.34
C MET A 396 -28.52 -3.32 -1.14
N LEU A 397 -28.26 -4.02 -0.02
CA LEU A 397 -27.62 -3.41 1.15
C LEU A 397 -26.16 -3.02 0.87
N ASN A 398 -25.43 -3.84 0.08
CA ASN A 398 -24.13 -3.46 -0.46
C ASN A 398 -24.29 -2.88 -1.88
N THR A 399 -24.78 -1.65 -1.95
CA THR A 399 -25.18 -0.94 -3.18
C THR A 399 -24.09 -0.97 -4.26
N SER A 400 -22.91 -0.45 -3.96
CA SER A 400 -21.82 -0.30 -4.93
C SER A 400 -21.05 -1.61 -5.19
N GLY A 401 -21.25 -2.65 -4.38
CA GLY A 401 -20.71 -3.99 -4.63
C GLY A 401 -21.20 -4.62 -5.94
N ALA A 402 -22.26 -4.06 -6.54
CA ALA A 402 -22.77 -4.46 -7.85
C ALA A 402 -21.87 -4.02 -9.01
N ILE A 403 -20.99 -3.02 -8.84
CA ILE A 403 -20.19 -2.45 -9.92
C ILE A 403 -18.94 -3.31 -10.15
N ARG A 404 -18.78 -3.82 -11.38
CA ARG A 404 -17.70 -4.73 -11.78
C ARG A 404 -16.69 -4.10 -12.71
N SER A 405 -17.11 -3.15 -13.55
CA SER A 405 -16.23 -2.34 -14.38
C SER A 405 -16.70 -0.89 -14.39
N LEU A 406 -15.77 0.03 -14.59
CA LEU A 406 -16.03 1.46 -14.71
C LEU A 406 -15.01 2.06 -15.69
N VAL A 407 -15.50 2.57 -16.81
CA VAL A 407 -14.68 3.15 -17.88
C VAL A 407 -15.23 4.52 -18.26
N TYR A 408 -14.36 5.51 -18.27
CA TYR A 408 -14.68 6.89 -18.66
C TYR A 408 -14.28 7.13 -20.13
N HIS A 409 -15.20 7.70 -20.90
CA HIS A 409 -14.98 8.18 -22.28
C HIS A 409 -15.29 9.68 -22.36
N GLU A 410 -14.85 10.36 -23.42
CA GLU A 410 -15.02 11.82 -23.60
C GLU A 410 -16.47 12.32 -23.44
N GLU A 411 -17.45 11.53 -23.89
CA GLU A 411 -18.87 11.90 -23.85
C GLU A 411 -19.76 10.86 -23.16
N SER A 412 -19.19 9.83 -22.54
CA SER A 412 -19.97 8.77 -21.89
C SER A 412 -19.22 8.03 -20.80
N VAL A 413 -19.96 7.44 -19.86
CA VAL A 413 -19.41 6.52 -18.86
C VAL A 413 -20.02 5.13 -19.08
N GLU A 414 -19.17 4.11 -19.15
CA GLU A 414 -19.55 2.71 -19.27
C GLU A 414 -19.34 2.00 -17.92
N ILE A 415 -20.36 1.27 -17.47
CA ILE A 415 -20.39 0.62 -16.15
C ILE A 415 -20.91 -0.81 -16.29
N GLY A 416 -20.08 -1.79 -15.94
CA GLY A 416 -20.50 -3.18 -15.80
C GLY A 416 -21.19 -3.39 -14.46
N VAL A 417 -22.45 -3.82 -14.50
CA VAL A 417 -23.30 -4.01 -13.33
C VAL A 417 -23.69 -5.48 -13.20
N ARG A 418 -23.47 -6.05 -12.01
CA ARG A 418 -23.93 -7.39 -11.65
C ARG A 418 -25.11 -7.31 -10.69
N GLY A 419 -26.26 -7.76 -11.16
CA GLY A 419 -27.52 -7.73 -10.41
C GLY A 419 -28.66 -7.14 -11.24
N ALA A 420 -29.83 -7.02 -10.63
CA ALA A 420 -30.99 -6.39 -11.23
C ALA A 420 -31.69 -5.51 -10.19
N GLY A 421 -32.40 -4.50 -10.67
CA GLY A 421 -33.10 -3.52 -9.82
C GLY A 421 -32.79 -2.08 -10.21
N GLU A 422 -33.07 -1.17 -9.28
CA GLU A 422 -32.81 0.25 -9.44
C GLU A 422 -31.32 0.55 -9.29
N PHE A 423 -30.69 0.91 -10.40
CA PHE A 423 -29.30 1.37 -10.45
C PHE A 423 -29.26 2.89 -10.42
N ARG A 424 -28.41 3.44 -9.55
CA ARG A 424 -28.17 4.89 -9.45
C ARG A 424 -26.72 5.25 -9.68
N VAL A 425 -26.50 6.47 -10.17
CA VAL A 425 -25.20 7.16 -10.22
C VAL A 425 -25.40 8.65 -9.97
N TYR A 426 -24.35 9.36 -9.55
CA TYR A 426 -24.31 10.81 -9.54
C TYR A 426 -23.80 11.34 -10.88
N ALA A 427 -24.47 12.36 -11.41
CA ALA A 427 -24.00 13.16 -12.53
C ALA A 427 -24.40 14.62 -12.30
N SER A 428 -23.45 15.57 -12.36
CA SER A 428 -23.74 17.00 -12.10
C SER A 428 -24.66 17.64 -13.15
N LYS A 429 -24.81 17.01 -14.32
CA LYS A 429 -25.75 17.41 -15.37
C LYS A 429 -26.57 16.22 -15.83
N LYS A 430 -27.81 16.50 -16.27
CA LYS A 430 -28.70 15.49 -16.82
C LYS A 430 -28.07 14.82 -18.05
N PRO A 431 -27.96 13.48 -18.08
CA PRO A 431 -27.50 12.75 -19.26
C PRO A 431 -28.37 12.99 -20.50
N VAL A 432 -27.79 12.79 -21.68
CA VAL A 432 -28.49 12.84 -22.98
C VAL A 432 -29.26 11.55 -23.23
N SER A 433 -28.62 10.41 -22.97
CA SER A 433 -29.23 9.08 -23.11
C SER A 433 -28.59 8.08 -22.14
N CYS A 434 -29.32 7.03 -21.81
CA CYS A 434 -28.80 5.85 -21.13
C CYS A 434 -29.07 4.62 -22.00
N LYS A 435 -28.14 3.67 -22.00
CA LYS A 435 -28.28 2.38 -22.68
C LYS A 435 -27.94 1.23 -21.74
N ILE A 436 -28.60 0.10 -21.92
CA ILE A 436 -28.24 -1.17 -21.31
C ILE A 436 -27.96 -2.15 -22.44
N ASP A 437 -26.77 -2.76 -22.43
CA ASP A 437 -26.34 -3.76 -23.43
C ASP A 437 -26.48 -3.25 -24.87
N GLY A 438 -26.24 -1.95 -25.06
CA GLY A 438 -26.35 -1.25 -26.35
C GLY A 438 -27.74 -0.72 -26.71
N GLU A 439 -28.79 -1.16 -26.00
CA GLU A 439 -30.18 -0.75 -26.25
C GLU A 439 -30.55 0.49 -25.42
N ALA A 440 -31.21 1.47 -26.05
CA ALA A 440 -31.63 2.68 -25.37
C ALA A 440 -32.75 2.40 -24.35
N VAL A 441 -32.60 2.93 -23.14
CA VAL A 441 -33.57 2.74 -22.04
C VAL A 441 -34.06 4.08 -21.50
N GLU A 442 -35.27 4.08 -20.95
CA GLU A 442 -35.77 5.22 -20.18
C GLU A 442 -34.97 5.36 -18.89
N PHE A 443 -34.66 6.61 -18.51
CA PHE A 443 -33.95 6.91 -17.27
C PHE A 443 -34.58 8.12 -16.55
N GLY A 444 -34.54 8.07 -15.22
CA GLY A 444 -34.90 9.18 -14.35
C GLY A 444 -33.70 10.09 -14.10
N TYR A 445 -33.97 11.36 -13.78
CA TYR A 445 -32.96 12.29 -13.29
C TYR A 445 -33.57 13.20 -12.22
N GLU A 446 -33.19 12.99 -10.96
CA GLU A 446 -33.65 13.75 -9.80
C GLU A 446 -32.47 14.04 -8.88
N GLU A 447 -32.37 15.27 -8.34
CA GLU A 447 -31.31 15.65 -7.39
C GLU A 447 -29.88 15.28 -7.83
N SER A 448 -29.59 15.43 -9.12
CA SER A 448 -28.30 15.05 -9.74
C SER A 448 -27.96 13.55 -9.69
N MET A 449 -28.96 12.71 -9.41
CA MET A 449 -28.87 11.27 -9.58
C MET A 449 -29.54 10.82 -10.87
N VAL A 450 -28.89 9.93 -11.60
CA VAL A 450 -29.44 9.21 -12.74
C VAL A 450 -30.00 7.88 -12.23
N LEU A 451 -31.20 7.51 -12.68
CA LEU A 451 -31.89 6.30 -12.25
C LEU A 451 -32.19 5.43 -13.46
N VAL A 452 -31.75 4.19 -13.42
CA VAL A 452 -31.96 3.21 -14.49
C VAL A 452 -32.43 1.89 -13.89
N GLN A 453 -33.42 1.25 -14.51
CA GLN A 453 -33.88 -0.08 -14.11
C GLN A 453 -33.06 -1.14 -14.87
N VAL A 454 -32.19 -1.86 -14.16
CA VAL A 454 -31.35 -2.92 -14.73
C VAL A 454 -32.13 -4.24 -14.69
N PRO A 455 -32.38 -4.90 -15.83
CA PRO A 455 -33.06 -6.18 -15.87
C PRO A 455 -32.15 -7.32 -15.40
N TRP A 456 -32.73 -8.46 -15.03
CA TRP A 456 -31.98 -9.69 -14.83
C TRP A 456 -31.90 -10.46 -16.15
N SER A 457 -30.77 -10.38 -16.85
CA SER A 457 -30.51 -11.12 -18.09
C SER A 457 -30.19 -12.58 -17.76
N VAL A 458 -31.07 -13.50 -18.16
CA VAL A 458 -30.79 -14.94 -18.16
C VAL A 458 -30.64 -15.37 -19.62
N PRO A 459 -29.53 -15.99 -20.03
CA PRO A 459 -29.36 -16.36 -21.44
C PRO A 459 -30.45 -17.35 -21.88
N GLU A 460 -31.10 -17.05 -23.02
CA GLU A 460 -32.02 -17.99 -23.67
C GLU A 460 -31.23 -19.24 -24.13
N GLY A 461 -31.34 -20.31 -23.34
CA GLY A 461 -30.63 -21.57 -23.55
C GLY A 461 -30.28 -22.29 -22.25
N PHE A 462 -30.18 -21.54 -21.14
CA PHE A 462 -29.82 -22.07 -19.82
C PHE A 462 -31.00 -22.50 -18.94
N MET A 463 -32.24 -22.47 -19.44
CA MET A 463 -33.36 -23.10 -18.73
C MET A 463 -33.20 -24.64 -18.62
N HIS A 464 -32.33 -25.28 -19.42
CA HIS A 464 -32.23 -26.75 -19.49
C HIS A 464 -30.81 -27.36 -19.47
N SER A 465 -29.72 -26.59 -19.33
CA SER A 465 -28.38 -27.19 -19.18
C SER A 465 -28.03 -27.45 -17.70
N LYS A 466 -28.26 -28.69 -17.27
CA LYS A 466 -27.92 -29.22 -15.94
C LYS A 466 -26.40 -29.43 -15.77
N LYS A 467 -25.62 -28.35 -15.60
CA LYS A 467 -24.29 -28.25 -14.94
C LYS A 467 -23.51 -27.03 -15.44
N PRO A 468 -22.85 -26.25 -14.58
CA PRO A 468 -21.56 -25.66 -14.92
C PRO A 468 -20.55 -26.80 -14.99
N VAL A 469 -19.95 -27.04 -16.16
CA VAL A 469 -18.89 -28.05 -16.31
C VAL A 469 -17.62 -27.47 -15.69
N SER A 470 -17.20 -28.03 -14.57
CA SER A 470 -15.85 -27.82 -14.05
C SER A 470 -14.83 -28.40 -15.05
N CYS A 471 -14.00 -27.53 -15.63
CA CYS A 471 -12.82 -27.96 -16.37
C CYS A 471 -11.61 -27.25 -15.77
N LYS A 472 -10.78 -28.00 -15.03
CA LYS A 472 -9.40 -27.60 -14.75
C LYS A 472 -8.60 -27.86 -16.02
N ILE A 473 -8.07 -26.81 -16.64
CA ILE A 473 -6.97 -26.91 -17.59
C ILE A 473 -5.89 -25.93 -17.12
N ASP A 474 -4.72 -26.47 -16.79
CA ASP A 474 -3.44 -25.77 -16.61
C ASP A 474 -3.31 -24.66 -15.54
N GLY A 475 -4.04 -24.76 -14.42
CA GLY A 475 -3.64 -24.06 -13.19
C GLY A 475 -3.88 -22.54 -13.15
N GLU A 476 -4.58 -21.98 -14.12
CA GLU A 476 -5.13 -20.62 -14.04
C GLU A 476 -6.58 -20.64 -13.54
N ALA A 477 -6.94 -19.67 -12.69
CA ALA A 477 -8.31 -19.46 -12.25
C ALA A 477 -9.14 -18.93 -13.43
N VAL A 478 -10.10 -19.73 -13.90
CA VAL A 478 -11.07 -19.31 -14.92
C VAL A 478 -12.28 -18.72 -14.21
N GLU A 479 -12.50 -17.40 -14.33
CA GLU A 479 -13.76 -16.77 -13.95
C GLU A 479 -14.88 -17.29 -14.87
N PHE A 480 -15.93 -17.86 -14.28
CA PHE A 480 -17.11 -18.29 -15.03
C PHE A 480 -18.00 -17.09 -15.35
N GLY A 481 -18.20 -16.86 -16.65
CA GLY A 481 -19.06 -15.81 -17.18
C GLY A 481 -20.54 -16.04 -16.88
N TYR A 482 -21.09 -15.21 -16.00
CA TYR A 482 -22.48 -14.77 -16.07
C TYR A 482 -22.46 -13.39 -16.74
N GLU A 483 -23.39 -13.12 -17.66
CA GLU A 483 -23.42 -11.84 -18.38
C GLU A 483 -23.66 -10.68 -17.41
N GLU A 484 -22.70 -9.75 -17.35
CA GLU A 484 -22.84 -8.45 -16.71
C GLU A 484 -23.68 -7.55 -17.61
N SER A 485 -24.60 -6.77 -17.04
CA SER A 485 -25.28 -5.73 -17.82
C SER A 485 -24.38 -4.52 -17.96
N MET A 486 -24.12 -4.11 -19.19
CA MET A 486 -23.33 -2.92 -19.50
C MET A 486 -24.23 -1.71 -19.57
N VAL A 487 -24.15 -0.85 -18.55
CA VAL A 487 -24.87 0.42 -18.47
C VAL A 487 -23.98 1.51 -19.04
N MET A 488 -24.43 2.15 -20.12
CA MET A 488 -23.74 3.28 -20.75
C MET A 488 -24.55 4.56 -20.55
N ILE A 489 -23.92 5.60 -19.99
CA ILE A 489 -24.54 6.89 -19.70
C ILE A 489 -23.86 7.96 -20.55
N GLN A 490 -24.60 8.57 -21.47
CA GLN A 490 -24.08 9.61 -22.35
C GLN A 490 -24.27 10.98 -21.72
N VAL A 491 -23.18 11.72 -21.51
CA VAL A 491 -23.19 13.04 -20.86
C VAL A 491 -23.24 14.17 -21.90
N PRO A 492 -23.85 15.32 -21.56
CA PRO A 492 -23.95 16.45 -22.49
C PRO A 492 -22.59 17.10 -22.74
N TRP A 493 -22.21 17.23 -24.01
CA TRP A 493 -21.03 18.00 -24.43
C TRP A 493 -21.24 19.50 -24.19
N SER A 494 -20.31 20.13 -23.48
CA SER A 494 -20.31 21.59 -23.28
C SER A 494 -18.91 22.11 -23.55
N ALA A 495 -18.77 22.98 -24.55
CA ALA A 495 -17.53 23.70 -24.80
C ALA A 495 -17.11 24.46 -23.53
N PRO A 496 -15.82 24.44 -23.14
CA PRO A 496 -15.35 25.16 -21.96
C PRO A 496 -15.52 26.67 -22.18
N GLU A 497 -16.41 27.30 -21.40
CA GLU A 497 -16.50 28.76 -21.32
C GLU A 497 -15.27 29.29 -20.57
N ALA A 498 -14.45 30.10 -21.25
CA ALA A 498 -13.35 30.83 -20.64
C ALA A 498 -13.91 31.90 -19.70
N ASN A 499 -13.83 31.68 -18.39
CA ASN A 499 -14.28 32.66 -17.38
C ASN A 499 -13.09 33.23 -16.59
N GLU A 500 -12.64 34.42 -16.99
CA GLU A 500 -11.62 35.24 -16.29
C GLU A 500 -12.09 35.76 -14.91
N GLU A 501 -13.36 35.61 -14.55
CA GLU A 501 -13.91 36.13 -13.28
C GLU A 501 -13.53 35.29 -12.04
N ILE A 502 -13.31 33.99 -12.18
CA ILE A 502 -12.97 33.10 -11.05
C ILE A 502 -11.56 33.41 -10.52
N MET A 503 -10.63 33.76 -11.42
CA MET A 503 -9.26 34.09 -11.05
C MET A 503 -9.16 35.44 -10.32
N MET A 504 -10.03 36.40 -10.66
CA MET A 504 -10.05 37.71 -10.00
C MET A 504 -10.78 37.67 -8.65
N ALA A 505 -11.86 36.90 -8.51
CA ALA A 505 -12.53 36.70 -7.22
C ALA A 505 -11.64 35.97 -6.20
N ALA A 506 -10.92 34.94 -6.65
CA ALA A 506 -9.92 34.24 -5.83
C ALA A 506 -8.76 35.17 -5.40
N LEU A 507 -8.32 36.08 -6.27
CA LEU A 507 -7.28 37.08 -5.95
C LEU A 507 -7.76 38.15 -4.97
N GLU A 508 -9.02 38.60 -5.07
CA GLU A 508 -9.63 39.58 -4.16
C GLU A 508 -9.82 38.97 -2.76
N GLU A 509 -10.16 37.68 -2.69
CA GLU A 509 -10.32 36.92 -1.45
C GLU A 509 -8.97 36.55 -0.82
N LEU A 510 -7.94 36.27 -1.65
CA LEU A 510 -6.55 36.17 -1.21
C LEU A 510 -6.04 37.50 -0.64
N LYS A 511 -6.32 38.64 -1.31
CA LYS A 511 -5.96 39.99 -0.82
C LYS A 511 -6.66 40.34 0.49
N LYS A 512 -7.90 39.89 0.71
CA LYS A 512 -8.61 40.04 1.99
C LYS A 512 -8.05 39.13 3.09
N LYS A 513 -7.67 37.90 2.77
CA LYS A 513 -7.03 36.96 3.73
C LYS A 513 -5.58 37.32 4.06
N LEU A 514 -4.89 38.02 3.17
CA LEU A 514 -3.51 38.49 3.35
C LEU A 514 -3.41 39.87 4.01
N SER A 515 -4.52 40.58 4.24
CA SER A 515 -4.50 41.92 4.83
C SER A 515 -4.03 42.00 6.30
N PRO A 516 -4.12 40.94 7.14
CA PRO A 516 -3.49 40.97 8.47
C PRO A 516 -1.99 40.61 8.46
N LEU A 517 -1.44 40.16 7.33
CA LEU A 517 -0.04 39.69 7.22
C LEU A 517 0.99 40.80 6.93
N PHE A 518 0.57 42.07 6.87
CA PHE A 518 1.44 43.20 6.52
C PHE A 518 1.34 44.43 7.45
N ASP A 519 0.82 44.29 8.68
CA ASP A 519 0.91 45.35 9.69
C ASP A 519 2.04 45.04 10.70
N ALA A 520 3.21 45.62 10.45
CA ALA A 520 4.47 45.39 11.16
C ALA A 520 4.58 46.05 12.56
N GLU A 521 3.48 46.31 13.28
CA GLU A 521 3.52 47.10 14.53
C GLU A 521 2.82 46.51 15.77
N LYS A 522 2.49 45.22 15.81
CA LYS A 522 2.08 44.59 17.08
C LYS A 522 2.99 43.43 17.47
N GLY A 523 4.00 43.79 18.26
CA GLY A 523 4.96 42.87 18.86
C GLY A 523 4.33 41.83 19.80
N PHE A 524 5.11 40.77 19.98
CA PHE A 524 4.99 39.68 20.95
C PHE A 524 4.10 39.99 22.17
N SER A 525 2.97 39.30 22.26
CA SER A 525 2.34 38.97 23.54
C SER A 525 2.61 37.51 23.88
N SER A 526 3.44 37.32 24.90
CA SER A 526 3.70 36.05 25.56
C SER A 526 2.42 35.56 26.27
N SER A 527 1.63 34.70 25.63
CA SER A 527 0.72 33.73 26.30
C SER A 527 -0.09 32.94 25.28
N SER A 528 0.56 31.99 24.61
CA SER A 528 -0.12 30.77 24.16
C SER A 528 0.68 29.59 24.69
N SER A 529 -0.01 28.69 25.38
CA SER A 529 0.56 27.48 25.96
C SER A 529 1.03 26.56 24.84
N LEU A 530 2.35 26.49 24.64
CA LEU A 530 3.00 25.46 23.83
C LEU A 530 2.59 24.08 24.34
N ASP A 531 1.93 23.28 23.49
CA ASP A 531 1.77 21.85 23.74
C ASP A 531 3.18 21.21 23.66
N PRO A 532 3.66 20.50 24.70
CA PRO A 532 4.98 19.88 24.71
C PRO A 532 5.21 18.79 23.63
N ASN A 533 4.19 18.44 22.84
CA ASN A 533 4.22 17.34 21.87
C ASN A 533 4.44 17.72 20.39
N ASP A 534 4.45 19.01 20.03
CA ASP A 534 4.69 19.42 18.64
C ASP A 534 6.19 19.37 18.27
N SER A 535 6.57 18.36 17.50
CA SER A 535 7.95 18.14 17.01
C SER A 535 8.30 18.93 15.72
N TYR A 536 7.41 19.82 15.29
CA TYR A 536 7.60 20.70 14.15
C TYR A 536 6.68 21.93 14.27
N LEU A 537 7.09 23.07 13.73
CA LEU A 537 6.30 24.27 13.61
C LEU A 537 6.28 24.73 12.16
N LEU A 538 5.10 24.87 11.58
CA LEU A 538 4.88 25.64 10.37
C LEU A 538 4.84 27.12 10.78
N SER A 539 5.86 27.89 10.40
CA SER A 539 5.87 29.34 10.64
C SER A 539 5.17 30.09 9.52
N ASP A 540 4.54 31.22 9.85
CA ASP A 540 3.95 32.14 8.87
C ASP A 540 4.99 32.48 7.79
N GLY A 541 4.76 31.98 6.56
CA GLY A 541 5.72 32.07 5.45
C GLY A 541 6.15 30.76 4.79
N GLY A 542 5.49 29.62 5.06
CA GLY A 542 5.69 28.36 4.31
C GLY A 542 6.97 27.59 4.68
N THR A 543 7.56 27.89 5.84
CA THR A 543 8.74 27.18 6.37
C THR A 543 8.32 26.11 7.38
N VAL A 544 8.82 24.89 7.20
CA VAL A 544 8.68 23.77 8.12
C VAL A 544 9.90 23.76 9.04
N ASN A 545 9.72 24.14 10.30
CA ASN A 545 10.75 24.04 11.31
C ASN A 545 10.60 22.69 12.02
N LEU A 546 11.49 21.73 11.78
CA LEU A 546 11.53 20.50 12.58
C LEU A 546 12.29 20.79 13.88
N LEU A 547 11.58 20.66 15.01
CA LEU A 547 12.10 20.98 16.34
C LEU A 547 12.48 19.71 17.08
N SER A 548 13.73 19.64 17.54
CA SER A 548 14.13 18.61 18.50
C SER A 548 15.02 19.16 19.60
N ARG A 549 14.68 18.85 20.85
CA ARG A 549 15.53 19.14 22.03
C ARG A 549 16.90 18.48 21.95
N SER A 550 17.03 17.38 21.20
CA SER A 550 18.25 16.56 21.08
C SER A 550 19.03 16.81 19.80
N TYR A 551 18.37 17.30 18.73
CA TYR A 551 18.97 17.40 17.39
C TYR A 551 19.11 18.83 16.84
N GLY A 552 18.61 19.85 17.56
CA GLY A 552 18.59 21.23 17.09
C GLY A 552 17.35 21.55 16.23
N VAL A 553 17.33 22.75 15.66
CA VAL A 553 16.24 23.22 14.80
C VAL A 553 16.69 23.17 13.33
N TYR A 554 16.00 22.37 12.53
CA TYR A 554 16.20 22.29 11.07
C TYR A 554 15.03 22.94 10.36
N ASN A 555 15.33 23.91 9.50
CA ASN A 555 14.31 24.65 8.75
C ASN A 555 14.32 24.17 7.30
N PHE A 556 13.17 23.72 6.83
CA PHE A 556 12.94 23.35 5.44
C PHE A 556 11.97 24.34 4.84
N ASN A 557 12.31 24.86 3.68
CA ASN A 557 11.38 25.60 2.85
C ASN A 557 11.55 25.15 1.40
N GLU A 558 10.77 25.76 0.50
CA GLU A 558 10.89 25.53 -0.94
C GLU A 558 12.28 25.89 -1.50
N LEU A 559 13.04 26.72 -0.78
CA LEU A 559 14.38 27.18 -1.16
C LEU A 559 15.51 26.30 -0.60
N GLY A 560 15.17 25.29 0.23
CA GLY A 560 16.10 24.30 0.75
C GLY A 560 16.21 24.23 2.28
N LEU A 561 17.17 23.42 2.73
CA LEU A 561 17.46 23.15 4.13
C LEU A 561 18.39 24.19 4.73
N GLN A 562 18.03 24.72 5.90
CA GLN A 562 18.86 25.58 6.74
C GLN A 562 18.99 24.99 8.15
N LYS A 563 20.22 24.86 8.64
CA LYS A 563 20.51 24.44 10.02
C LYS A 563 20.64 25.68 10.90
N CYS A 564 19.79 25.85 11.91
CA CYS A 564 19.92 26.96 12.85
C CYS A 564 20.95 26.62 13.95
N THR A 565 22.11 27.26 13.93
CA THR A 565 23.12 27.15 15.00
C THR A 565 22.84 28.16 16.11
N THR A 566 22.63 27.67 17.34
CA THR A 566 22.55 28.50 18.55
C THR A 566 23.93 28.69 19.17
N SER A 567 24.79 29.50 18.54
CA SER A 567 25.96 30.10 19.18
C SER A 567 26.64 31.04 18.19
N HIS A 568 27.00 32.25 18.65
CA HIS A 568 27.89 33.17 17.93
C HIS A 568 29.10 32.41 17.35
N VAL A 569 29.28 32.46 16.03
CA VAL A 569 30.50 31.99 15.36
C VAL A 569 31.17 33.19 14.72
N ASP A 570 32.44 33.40 15.08
CA ASP A 570 33.37 34.36 14.50
C ASP A 570 33.50 34.16 12.97
N GLU A 571 33.57 35.25 12.22
CA GLU A 571 33.63 35.33 10.75
C GLU A 571 34.96 34.80 10.13
N SER A 572 35.47 33.63 10.52
CA SER A 572 36.78 33.16 10.00
C SER A 572 36.92 31.68 9.65
N GLU A 573 35.84 30.96 9.32
CA GLU A 573 35.91 29.67 8.63
C GLU A 573 35.02 29.63 7.38
N SER A 574 35.55 30.16 6.27
CA SER A 574 34.93 30.06 4.95
C SER A 574 35.13 28.65 4.36
N SER A 575 34.31 27.69 4.77
CA SER A 575 34.04 26.47 4.00
C SER A 575 32.70 25.79 4.34
N GLU A 576 31.69 26.54 4.79
CA GLU A 576 30.34 25.96 4.94
C GLU A 576 29.80 25.52 3.57
N THR A 577 29.87 24.21 3.29
CA THR A 577 29.20 23.56 2.17
C THR A 577 27.73 23.90 2.23
N THR A 578 27.29 24.81 1.36
CA THR A 578 25.91 25.25 1.32
C THR A 578 25.07 24.16 0.66
N TYR A 579 24.34 23.38 1.46
CA TYR A 579 23.38 22.34 1.01
C TYR A 579 22.10 22.97 0.42
N GLN A 580 22.27 23.91 -0.52
CA GLN A 580 21.18 24.63 -1.19
C GLN A 580 20.74 23.85 -2.43
N CYS A 581 19.50 23.37 -2.36
CA CYS A 581 18.75 22.78 -3.45
C CYS A 581 17.30 23.22 -3.24
N ALA A 582 16.72 23.96 -4.18
CA ALA A 582 15.33 24.38 -4.11
C ALA A 582 14.42 23.47 -4.95
N SER A 583 13.13 23.42 -4.61
CA SER A 583 12.15 22.61 -5.34
C SER A 583 12.08 23.00 -6.83
N HIS A 584 12.02 24.30 -7.12
CA HIS A 584 11.96 24.83 -8.49
C HIS A 584 13.27 24.67 -9.28
N GLU A 585 14.37 24.28 -8.63
CA GLU A 585 15.65 23.97 -9.26
C GLU A 585 15.79 22.49 -9.63
N MET A 586 14.77 21.67 -9.36
CA MET A 586 14.76 20.24 -9.64
C MET A 586 13.86 19.90 -10.80
N ARG A 587 14.44 19.29 -11.85
CA ARG A 587 13.67 18.65 -12.91
C ARG A 587 13.56 17.16 -12.64
N VAL A 588 12.39 16.71 -12.25
CA VAL A 588 12.14 15.33 -11.80
C VAL A 588 11.81 14.43 -13.00
N PHE A 589 12.30 13.20 -12.95
CA PHE A 589 12.08 12.11 -13.89
C PHE A 589 11.68 10.86 -13.11
N GLY A 590 11.20 9.83 -13.80
CA GLY A 590 10.55 8.68 -13.18
C GLY A 590 11.28 7.95 -12.06
N ALA A 591 10.49 7.18 -11.32
CA ALA A 591 10.93 6.41 -10.17
C ALA A 591 12.05 5.43 -10.56
N ILE A 592 13.05 5.33 -9.70
CA ILE A 592 14.15 4.36 -9.78
C ILE A 592 14.13 3.33 -8.65
N GLY A 593 13.34 3.57 -7.60
CA GLY A 593 13.10 2.62 -6.53
C GLY A 593 11.91 3.03 -5.66
N SER A 594 11.15 2.05 -5.19
CA SER A 594 10.04 2.22 -4.24
C SER A 594 10.32 1.37 -3.01
N GLY A 595 10.47 2.00 -1.85
CA GLY A 595 10.56 1.34 -0.56
C GLY A 595 9.24 1.39 0.20
N ALA A 596 9.14 0.70 1.34
CA ALA A 596 7.95 0.67 2.19
C ALA A 596 7.52 2.05 2.73
N SER A 597 8.43 3.04 2.74
CA SER A 597 8.21 4.35 3.35
C SER A 597 8.64 5.56 2.49
N SER A 598 9.20 5.34 1.30
CA SER A 598 9.69 6.42 0.42
C SER A 598 9.75 6.00 -1.05
N VAL A 599 9.68 6.99 -1.93
CA VAL A 599 9.89 6.83 -3.38
C VAL A 599 11.16 7.56 -3.77
N VAL A 600 12.03 6.91 -4.55
CA VAL A 600 13.26 7.50 -5.09
C VAL A 600 13.08 7.76 -6.58
N GLN A 601 13.28 9.00 -6.99
CA GLN A 601 13.14 9.47 -8.37
C GLN A 601 14.47 9.98 -8.93
N ARG A 602 14.65 9.89 -10.25
CA ARG A 602 15.75 10.59 -10.93
C ARG A 602 15.43 12.06 -11.01
N ALA A 603 16.43 12.93 -10.88
CA ALA A 603 16.25 14.35 -11.13
C ALA A 603 17.48 14.98 -11.75
N ILE A 604 17.31 16.08 -12.48
CA ILE A 604 18.39 16.98 -12.87
C ILE A 604 18.28 18.24 -12.02
N HIS A 605 19.34 18.53 -11.27
CA HIS A 605 19.52 19.82 -10.61
C HIS A 605 19.88 20.87 -11.67
N ILE A 606 18.93 21.76 -11.95
CA ILE A 606 18.94 22.68 -13.09
C ILE A 606 20.16 23.60 -13.09
N PRO A 607 20.55 24.28 -11.99
CA PRO A 607 21.70 25.19 -11.98
C PRO A 607 23.06 24.51 -12.25
N LYS A 608 23.21 23.23 -11.89
CA LYS A 608 24.50 22.50 -12.02
C LYS A 608 24.49 21.46 -13.15
N HIS A 609 23.34 21.21 -13.78
CA HIS A 609 23.09 20.14 -14.76
C HIS A 609 23.60 18.79 -14.27
N ARG A 610 23.29 18.47 -13.02
CA ARG A 610 23.75 17.25 -12.33
C ARG A 610 22.56 16.32 -12.11
N LEU A 611 22.71 15.05 -12.51
CA LEU A 611 21.77 13.99 -12.17
C LEU A 611 21.90 13.62 -10.70
N LEU A 612 20.76 13.58 -10.03
CA LEU A 612 20.59 13.28 -8.61
C LEU A 612 19.52 12.20 -8.42
N ALA A 613 19.57 11.53 -7.27
CA ALA A 613 18.47 10.72 -6.75
C ALA A 613 17.68 11.55 -5.73
N LEU A 614 16.39 11.79 -5.97
CA LEU A 614 15.50 12.46 -5.04
C LEU A 614 14.68 11.42 -4.27
N LYS A 615 14.96 11.29 -2.98
CA LYS A 615 14.18 10.46 -2.07
C LYS A 615 13.09 11.31 -1.42
N ARG A 616 11.83 10.99 -1.69
CA ARG A 616 10.67 11.73 -1.17
C ARG A 616 10.10 11.02 0.06
N ILE A 617 9.91 11.77 1.15
CA ILE A 617 9.40 11.28 2.43
C ILE A 617 8.19 12.13 2.86
N ASN A 618 7.12 11.47 3.26
CA ASN A 618 5.90 12.11 3.75
C ASN A 618 6.05 12.51 5.23
N ILE A 619 5.78 13.79 5.56
CA ILE A 619 6.00 14.41 6.88
C ILE A 619 4.80 14.22 7.83
N PHE A 620 3.63 13.83 7.30
CA PHE A 620 2.39 13.74 8.07
C PHE A 620 2.36 12.56 9.05
N GLU A 621 3.28 11.61 8.91
CA GLU A 621 3.41 10.47 9.82
C GLU A 621 4.45 10.74 10.93
N ARG A 622 4.01 10.69 12.20
CA ARG A 622 4.83 11.03 13.37
C ARG A 622 6.10 10.17 13.49
N GLU A 623 6.00 8.89 13.16
CA GLU A 623 7.13 7.94 13.22
C GLU A 623 8.17 8.23 12.12
N LYS A 624 7.71 8.52 10.90
CA LYS A 624 8.56 8.91 9.77
C LYS A 624 9.30 10.23 9.99
N ARG A 625 8.73 11.16 10.78
CA ARG A 625 9.37 12.44 11.12
C ARG A 625 10.61 12.29 11.99
N GLN A 626 10.57 11.40 12.99
CA GLN A 626 11.73 11.16 13.85
C GLN A 626 12.86 10.46 13.08
N GLN A 627 12.49 9.53 12.20
CA GLN A 627 13.38 8.87 11.24
C GLN A 627 14.05 9.89 10.29
N LEU A 628 13.25 10.80 9.72
CA LEU A 628 13.70 11.88 8.84
C LEU A 628 14.71 12.83 9.53
N LEU A 629 14.46 13.22 10.77
CA LEU A 629 15.38 14.07 11.55
C LEU A 629 16.74 13.42 11.79
N THR A 630 16.75 12.11 12.11
CA THR A 630 17.99 11.35 12.31
C THR A 630 18.76 11.18 11.00
N GLU A 631 18.05 10.90 9.90
CA GLU A 631 18.62 10.75 8.57
C GLU A 631 19.27 12.07 8.11
N ILE A 632 18.56 13.18 8.19
CA ILE A 632 19.05 14.50 7.76
C ILE A 632 20.25 14.95 8.59
N ARG A 633 20.24 14.76 9.91
CA ARG A 633 21.41 15.07 10.74
C ARG A 633 22.62 14.26 10.29
N THR A 634 22.43 12.95 10.10
CA THR A 634 23.53 12.03 9.72
C THR A 634 24.12 12.44 8.38
N LEU A 635 23.26 12.73 7.40
CA LEU A 635 23.64 13.15 6.06
C LEU A 635 24.31 14.54 6.04
N CYS A 636 23.83 15.51 6.82
CA CYS A 636 24.44 16.84 6.93
C CYS A 636 25.82 16.85 7.60
N GLU A 637 26.05 15.94 8.54
CA GLU A 637 27.25 15.89 9.38
C GLU A 637 28.29 14.84 8.92
N ALA A 638 27.99 14.05 7.88
CA ALA A 638 28.90 13.06 7.29
C ALA A 638 29.30 13.43 5.85
N PRO A 639 30.04 14.53 5.62
CA PRO A 639 30.39 14.95 4.27
C PRO A 639 31.42 14.00 3.62
N CYS A 640 31.04 13.47 2.46
CA CYS A 640 31.90 12.91 1.40
C CYS A 640 33.00 11.94 1.86
N HIS A 641 32.62 10.74 2.33
CA HIS A 641 33.56 9.65 2.59
C HIS A 641 33.53 8.59 1.49
N GLU A 642 34.69 7.99 1.19
CA GLU A 642 34.76 6.87 0.25
C GLU A 642 33.91 5.69 0.73
N GLY A 643 33.08 5.13 -0.15
CA GLY A 643 32.15 4.05 0.19
C GLY A 643 30.81 4.50 0.78
N LEU A 644 30.52 5.80 0.88
CA LEU A 644 29.20 6.35 1.27
C LEU A 644 28.64 7.25 0.16
N VAL A 645 27.31 7.23 -0.04
CA VAL A 645 26.59 8.09 -1.01
C VAL A 645 26.63 9.55 -0.56
N ASP A 646 26.91 10.47 -1.50
CA ASP A 646 26.97 11.90 -1.16
C ASP A 646 25.57 12.51 -0.97
N PHE A 647 25.45 13.41 0.02
CA PHE A 647 24.27 14.22 0.26
C PHE A 647 24.41 15.61 -0.38
N HIS A 648 23.40 16.05 -1.13
CA HIS A 648 23.41 17.32 -1.87
C HIS A 648 22.50 18.40 -1.30
N GLY A 649 21.44 18.03 -0.60
CA GLY A 649 20.52 18.97 0.04
C GLY A 649 19.15 18.35 0.29
N ALA A 650 18.27 19.11 0.93
CA ALA A 650 16.89 18.71 1.12
C ALA A 650 15.98 19.95 1.03
N PHE A 651 14.73 19.76 0.61
CA PHE A 651 13.75 20.84 0.49
C PHE A 651 12.33 20.34 0.78
N TYR A 652 11.47 21.27 1.16
CA TYR A 652 10.04 21.02 1.37
C TYR A 652 9.26 21.33 0.09
N SER A 653 8.27 20.50 -0.23
CA SER A 653 7.35 20.70 -1.36
C SER A 653 5.93 20.95 -0.79
N PRO A 654 5.48 22.22 -0.69
CA PRO A 654 4.21 22.57 -0.03
C PRO A 654 2.96 22.04 -0.74
N ASP A 655 3.04 21.89 -2.06
CA ASP A 655 2.01 21.30 -2.91
C ASP A 655 1.67 19.85 -2.54
N SER A 656 2.67 19.09 -2.07
CA SER A 656 2.60 17.65 -1.81
C SER A 656 2.81 17.26 -0.35
N GLY A 657 3.21 18.21 0.51
CA GLY A 657 3.49 17.96 1.93
C GLY A 657 4.67 17.04 2.20
N GLN A 658 5.61 16.95 1.24
CA GLN A 658 6.75 16.02 1.29
C GLN A 658 8.08 16.77 1.51
N ILE A 659 9.02 16.13 2.21
CA ILE A 659 10.44 16.51 2.19
C ILE A 659 11.16 15.63 1.17
N SER A 660 11.90 16.29 0.27
CA SER A 660 12.77 15.63 -0.71
C SER A 660 14.22 15.72 -0.24
N ILE A 661 14.92 14.57 -0.22
CA ILE A 661 16.35 14.45 0.06
C ILE A 661 17.07 14.20 -1.26
N ALA A 662 17.99 15.10 -1.63
CA ALA A 662 18.80 15.01 -2.83
C ALA A 662 20.12 14.29 -2.54
N LEU A 663 20.29 13.12 -3.16
CA LEU A 663 21.43 12.22 -3.01
C LEU A 663 22.15 12.06 -4.35
N GLU A 664 23.41 11.61 -4.28
CA GLU A 664 24.17 11.21 -5.45
C GLU A 664 23.47 10.08 -6.23
N TYR A 665 23.39 10.22 -7.54
CA TYR A 665 22.81 9.21 -8.41
C TYR A 665 23.84 8.12 -8.77
N MET A 666 23.54 6.88 -8.38
CA MET A 666 24.37 5.70 -8.64
C MET A 666 23.84 4.96 -9.88
N ASP A 667 24.41 5.27 -11.06
CA ASP A 667 23.92 4.83 -12.39
C ASP A 667 24.13 3.34 -12.71
N GLY A 668 24.79 2.59 -11.82
CA GLY A 668 24.91 1.13 -11.82
C GLY A 668 23.90 0.42 -10.90
N GLY A 669 22.96 1.14 -10.29
CA GLY A 669 21.92 0.55 -9.44
C GLY A 669 22.45 -0.10 -8.15
N SER A 670 21.63 -0.96 -7.55
CA SER A 670 22.00 -1.71 -6.33
C SER A 670 22.66 -3.06 -6.65
N LEU A 671 23.36 -3.65 -5.68
CA LEU A 671 23.86 -5.02 -5.82
C LEU A 671 22.72 -6.03 -5.98
N ALA A 672 21.54 -5.75 -5.43
CA ALA A 672 20.34 -6.56 -5.70
C ALA A 672 19.94 -6.52 -7.18
N ASP A 673 20.09 -5.38 -7.86
CA ASP A 673 19.81 -5.27 -9.29
C ASP A 673 20.86 -6.00 -10.13
N ILE A 674 22.13 -5.98 -9.72
CA ILE A 674 23.19 -6.79 -10.35
C ILE A 674 22.88 -8.28 -10.20
N LEU A 675 22.45 -8.73 -9.02
CA LEU A 675 22.10 -10.13 -8.77
C LEU A 675 20.95 -10.64 -9.64
N LYS A 676 19.94 -9.80 -9.93
CA LYS A 676 18.86 -10.14 -10.87
C LYS A 676 19.39 -10.51 -12.27
N VAL A 677 20.52 -9.94 -12.68
CA VAL A 677 21.10 -10.14 -14.02
C VAL A 677 22.17 -11.24 -14.00
N THR A 678 23.15 -11.16 -13.10
CA THR A 678 24.31 -12.08 -13.11
C THR A 678 24.08 -13.37 -12.36
N LYS A 679 23.05 -13.42 -11.52
CA LYS A 679 22.77 -14.44 -10.50
C LYS A 679 23.84 -14.54 -9.41
N LYS A 680 25.12 -14.36 -9.70
CA LYS A 680 26.21 -14.32 -8.71
C LYS A 680 27.33 -13.38 -9.13
N ILE A 681 28.12 -12.90 -8.17
CA ILE A 681 29.24 -11.99 -8.40
C ILE A 681 30.56 -12.71 -8.09
N PRO A 682 31.57 -12.66 -8.97
CA PRO A 682 32.86 -13.32 -8.74
C PRO A 682 33.60 -12.79 -7.50
N GLU A 683 34.29 -13.68 -6.78
CA GLU A 683 35.03 -13.35 -5.55
C GLU A 683 36.00 -12.15 -5.68
N PRO A 684 36.83 -12.01 -6.74
CA PRO A 684 37.72 -10.85 -6.87
C PRO A 684 36.96 -9.52 -6.98
N VAL A 685 35.81 -9.53 -7.64
CA VAL A 685 34.92 -8.36 -7.77
C VAL A 685 34.28 -8.05 -6.42
N LEU A 686 33.76 -9.05 -5.72
CA LEU A 686 33.20 -8.90 -4.38
C LEU A 686 34.22 -8.36 -3.37
N SER A 687 35.43 -8.92 -3.35
CA SER A 687 36.52 -8.45 -2.49
C SER A 687 36.82 -6.97 -2.74
N SER A 688 36.95 -6.57 -4.00
CA SER A 688 37.24 -5.18 -4.37
C SER A 688 36.08 -4.25 -4.00
N MET A 689 34.83 -4.67 -4.21
CA MET A 689 33.66 -3.88 -3.82
C MET A 689 33.53 -3.73 -2.30
N PHE A 690 33.62 -4.85 -1.57
CA PHE A 690 33.45 -4.87 -0.12
C PHE A 690 34.61 -4.21 0.62
N HIS A 691 35.80 -4.10 0.02
CA HIS A 691 36.86 -3.26 0.57
C HIS A 691 36.39 -1.81 0.73
N LYS A 692 35.80 -1.23 -0.32
CA LYS A 692 35.30 0.16 -0.32
C LYS A 692 34.08 0.32 0.60
N LEU A 693 33.16 -0.64 0.59
CA LEU A 693 31.99 -0.62 1.50
C LEU A 693 32.42 -0.75 2.97
N LEU A 694 33.43 -1.57 3.28
CA LEU A 694 34.01 -1.69 4.63
C LEU A 694 34.69 -0.39 5.08
N GLN A 695 35.32 0.37 4.18
CA GLN A 695 35.85 1.69 4.50
C GLN A 695 34.72 2.65 4.91
N GLY A 696 33.61 2.66 4.17
CA GLY A 696 32.41 3.42 4.53
C GLY A 696 31.83 3.00 5.88
N LEU A 697 31.68 1.69 6.12
CA LEU A 697 31.13 1.16 7.37
C LEU A 697 32.07 1.41 8.57
N SER A 698 33.38 1.27 8.38
CA SER A 698 34.40 1.58 9.39
C SER A 698 34.36 3.06 9.78
N TYR A 699 34.17 3.96 8.81
CA TYR A 699 33.97 5.38 9.09
C TYR A 699 32.67 5.64 9.90
N LEU A 700 31.56 5.01 9.52
CA LEU A 700 30.30 5.11 10.27
C LEU A 700 30.47 4.66 11.73
N HIS A 701 31.12 3.51 11.95
CA HIS A 701 31.30 2.94 13.30
C HIS A 701 32.36 3.71 14.12
N GLY A 702 33.53 3.96 13.54
CA GLY A 702 34.71 4.47 14.24
C GLY A 702 34.76 5.98 14.38
N VAL A 703 34.27 6.73 13.38
CA VAL A 703 34.33 8.21 13.35
C VAL A 703 32.99 8.84 13.69
N ARG A 704 31.89 8.32 13.13
CA ARG A 704 30.54 8.87 13.33
C ARG A 704 29.80 8.23 14.50
N HIS A 705 30.31 7.11 15.02
CA HIS A 705 29.68 6.32 16.08
C HIS A 705 28.21 5.97 15.78
N LEU A 706 27.94 5.63 14.53
CA LEU A 706 26.61 5.35 14.00
C LEU A 706 26.49 3.90 13.54
N VAL A 707 25.41 3.22 13.93
CA VAL A 707 25.04 1.88 13.43
C VAL A 707 24.10 2.05 12.24
N HIS A 708 24.33 1.32 11.15
CA HIS A 708 23.53 1.39 9.93
C HIS A 708 22.15 0.76 10.07
N ARG A 709 22.09 -0.46 10.63
CA ARG A 709 20.90 -1.30 10.92
C ARG A 709 20.13 -1.88 9.73
N ASP A 710 20.33 -1.38 8.52
CA ASP A 710 19.67 -1.93 7.30
C ASP A 710 20.67 -2.26 6.17
N ILE A 711 21.78 -2.94 6.48
CA ILE A 711 22.73 -3.40 5.45
C ILE A 711 22.12 -4.59 4.70
N LYS A 712 21.94 -4.46 3.38
CA LYS A 712 21.44 -5.50 2.48
C LYS A 712 21.81 -5.16 1.02
N PRO A 713 21.78 -6.11 0.06
CA PRO A 713 22.18 -5.82 -1.32
C PRO A 713 21.44 -4.65 -1.99
N ALA A 714 20.19 -4.36 -1.58
CA ALA A 714 19.42 -3.22 -2.07
C ALA A 714 19.96 -1.85 -1.63
N ASN A 715 20.68 -1.78 -0.49
CA ASN A 715 21.25 -0.54 0.07
C ASN A 715 22.76 -0.40 -0.21
N LEU A 716 23.33 -1.31 -1.00
CA LEU A 716 24.70 -1.27 -1.49
C LEU A 716 24.64 -0.92 -2.97
N LEU A 717 25.02 0.31 -3.32
CA LEU A 717 24.90 0.85 -4.67
C LEU A 717 26.25 0.84 -5.39
N VAL A 718 26.23 0.88 -6.72
CA VAL A 718 27.44 1.03 -7.55
C VAL A 718 27.17 1.93 -8.75
N ASN A 719 28.20 2.59 -9.27
CA ASN A 719 28.12 3.40 -10.48
C ASN A 719 28.89 2.78 -11.66
N LEU A 720 28.72 3.31 -12.87
CA LEU A 720 29.39 2.86 -14.09
C LEU A 720 30.91 3.16 -14.12
N LYS A 721 31.43 3.87 -13.11
CA LYS A 721 32.87 4.00 -12.85
C LYS A 721 33.41 2.87 -11.95
N GLY A 722 32.54 1.98 -11.47
CA GLY A 722 32.90 0.87 -10.60
C GLY A 722 33.07 1.26 -9.14
N GLU A 723 32.50 2.39 -8.70
CA GLU A 723 32.61 2.88 -7.32
C GLU A 723 31.38 2.39 -6.51
N PRO A 724 31.56 1.49 -5.53
CA PRO A 724 30.47 1.04 -4.68
C PRO A 724 30.31 1.94 -3.46
N LYS A 725 29.06 2.21 -3.05
CA LYS A 725 28.73 3.09 -1.94
C LYS A 725 27.51 2.58 -1.16
N ILE A 726 27.52 2.78 0.15
CA ILE A 726 26.40 2.50 1.06
C ILE A 726 25.44 3.70 1.01
N THR A 727 24.14 3.43 0.89
CA THR A 727 23.05 4.43 1.00
C THR A 727 22.19 4.16 2.23
N ASP A 728 21.23 5.04 2.54
CA ASP A 728 20.24 4.85 3.61
C ASP A 728 20.83 4.69 5.03
N PHE A 729 22.05 5.19 5.24
CA PHE A 729 22.71 5.22 6.53
C PHE A 729 22.18 6.40 7.38
N GLY A 730 21.64 6.10 8.57
CA GLY A 730 21.09 7.11 9.48
C GLY A 730 19.58 7.02 9.75
N ILE A 731 18.92 5.96 9.31
CA ILE A 731 17.45 5.80 9.34
C ILE A 731 16.91 5.24 10.68
N SER A 732 17.66 5.29 11.79
CA SER A 732 17.24 4.56 13.00
C SER A 732 17.47 5.25 14.36
N SER A 733 16.39 5.85 14.88
CA SER A 733 15.98 5.71 16.29
C SER A 733 14.52 6.18 16.46
N GLY A 734 13.57 5.27 16.19
CA GLY A 734 12.13 5.49 16.34
C GLY A 734 11.45 4.41 17.21
N LEU A 735 12.14 3.89 18.22
CA LEU A 735 11.59 2.86 19.13
C LEU A 735 11.96 3.13 20.60
N GLU A 736 11.87 4.39 21.02
CA GLU A 736 12.14 4.77 22.43
C GLU A 736 10.88 4.87 23.32
N ASN A 737 9.66 4.65 22.83
CA ASN A 737 8.44 4.89 23.64
C ASN A 737 7.50 3.70 23.92
N SER A 738 7.92 2.46 23.69
CA SER A 738 7.18 1.28 24.17
C SER A 738 7.84 0.67 25.41
N MET A 739 7.27 0.94 26.58
CA MET A 739 7.64 0.40 27.90
C MET A 739 7.68 -1.15 28.00
N ALA A 740 7.33 -1.88 26.94
CA ALA A 740 7.29 -3.35 26.88
C ALA A 740 8.63 -4.03 26.48
N MET A 741 9.68 -3.29 26.09
CA MET A 741 11.00 -3.85 25.76
C MET A 741 12.12 -3.34 26.68
N ARG A 742 11.89 -3.38 28.00
CA ARG A 742 12.95 -3.23 29.03
C ARG A 742 13.51 -4.57 29.53
N ILE A 743 13.17 -5.68 28.88
CA ILE A 743 13.67 -7.01 29.23
C ILE A 743 14.75 -7.39 28.20
N ARG A 744 16.00 -7.01 28.51
CA ARG A 744 17.28 -7.21 27.76
C ARG A 744 17.65 -6.18 26.67
N ASN A 745 17.75 -4.90 27.02
CA ASN A 745 18.29 -3.88 26.11
C ASN A 745 19.75 -3.50 26.43
N ASP A 746 20.65 -4.49 26.38
CA ASP A 746 22.10 -4.30 26.27
C ASP A 746 22.57 -5.13 25.06
N GLY A 747 22.45 -4.64 23.80
CA GLY A 747 23.00 -5.44 22.69
C GLY A 747 22.74 -5.12 21.22
N TYR A 748 22.08 -4.03 20.80
CA TYR A 748 22.12 -3.65 19.37
C TYR A 748 23.29 -2.70 19.09
N SER A 749 24.44 -3.28 18.75
CA SER A 749 25.72 -2.60 18.54
C SER A 749 26.31 -2.88 17.14
N TYR A 750 27.47 -2.30 16.83
CA TYR A 750 28.20 -2.44 15.55
C TYR A 750 28.31 -3.88 14.98
N PRO A 751 28.44 -4.96 15.78
CA PRO A 751 28.43 -6.35 15.30
C PRO A 751 27.15 -6.77 14.56
N ALA A 752 26.03 -6.07 14.73
CA ALA A 752 24.80 -6.33 13.96
C ALA A 752 24.99 -5.97 12.47
N ASP A 753 25.61 -4.83 12.17
CA ASP A 753 25.91 -4.45 10.78
C ASP A 753 26.90 -5.42 10.13
N ILE A 754 27.84 -5.97 10.92
CA ILE A 754 28.80 -6.98 10.45
C ILE A 754 28.11 -8.28 10.04
N TRP A 755 27.12 -8.72 10.82
CA TRP A 755 26.30 -9.88 10.46
C TRP A 755 25.54 -9.63 9.16
N SER A 756 24.85 -8.49 9.05
CA SER A 756 24.10 -8.13 7.86
C SER A 756 24.99 -7.96 6.62
N LEU A 757 26.20 -7.42 6.77
CA LEU A 757 27.22 -7.38 5.73
C LEU A 757 27.64 -8.79 5.28
N GLY A 758 27.81 -9.72 6.24
CA GLY A 758 28.11 -11.12 5.96
C GLY A 758 27.00 -11.81 5.16
N LEU A 759 25.73 -11.59 5.51
CA LEU A 759 24.60 -12.11 4.74
C LEU A 759 24.52 -11.50 3.34
N ALA A 760 24.74 -10.18 3.21
CA ALA A 760 24.76 -9.52 1.90
C ALA A 760 25.89 -10.06 1.01
N LEU A 761 27.09 -10.29 1.56
CA LEU A 761 28.21 -10.88 0.82
C LEU A 761 27.93 -12.34 0.44
N PHE A 762 27.31 -13.12 1.34
CA PHE A 762 26.89 -14.50 1.05
C PHE A 762 25.94 -14.52 -0.14
N GLU A 763 24.87 -13.73 -0.09
CA GLU A 763 23.86 -13.64 -1.14
C GLU A 763 24.48 -13.18 -2.46
N CYS A 764 25.36 -12.17 -2.42
CA CYS A 764 26.04 -11.69 -3.62
C CYS A 764 26.97 -12.73 -4.27
N GLY A 765 27.63 -13.57 -3.46
CA GLY A 765 28.55 -14.61 -3.95
C GLY A 765 27.86 -15.89 -4.41
N THR A 766 26.80 -16.30 -3.71
CA THR A 766 26.08 -17.56 -3.99
C THR A 766 24.91 -17.37 -4.95
N GLY A 767 24.30 -16.19 -4.95
CA GLY A 767 23.08 -15.87 -5.70
C GLY A 767 21.79 -16.21 -4.98
N GLU A 768 21.87 -16.75 -3.76
CA GLU A 768 20.72 -17.17 -2.98
C GLU A 768 20.84 -16.63 -1.55
N PHE A 769 19.72 -16.15 -1.01
CA PHE A 769 19.66 -15.79 0.40
C PHE A 769 19.75 -17.08 1.26
N PRO A 770 20.62 -17.13 2.29
CA PRO A 770 20.94 -18.39 2.98
C PRO A 770 19.81 -19.00 3.81
N TYR A 771 18.68 -18.32 3.95
CA TYR A 771 17.52 -18.75 4.75
C TYR A 771 16.24 -18.79 3.92
N ILE A 772 15.26 -19.59 4.34
CA ILE A 772 13.99 -19.74 3.63
C ILE A 772 13.02 -18.64 4.09
N ALA A 773 12.92 -17.56 3.32
CA ALA A 773 12.10 -16.39 3.66
C ALA A 773 10.60 -16.53 3.32
N ASN A 774 10.20 -17.59 2.60
CA ASN A 774 8.84 -17.73 2.03
C ASN A 774 7.77 -18.16 3.05
N GLU A 775 8.15 -18.55 4.27
CA GLU A 775 7.24 -19.01 5.34
C GLU A 775 6.97 -17.91 6.39
N GLY A 776 7.23 -16.65 6.05
CA GLY A 776 6.95 -15.48 6.89
C GLY A 776 8.09 -15.07 7.85
N PRO A 777 8.03 -13.85 8.39
CA PRO A 777 9.12 -13.23 9.16
C PRO A 777 9.46 -13.95 10.47
N VAL A 778 8.48 -14.64 11.08
CA VAL A 778 8.68 -15.40 12.32
C VAL A 778 9.51 -16.65 12.08
N ASN A 779 9.25 -17.38 11.00
CA ASN A 779 10.02 -18.59 10.67
C ASN A 779 11.48 -18.25 10.32
N LEU A 780 11.67 -17.16 9.57
CA LEU A 780 13.01 -16.62 9.31
C LEU A 780 13.74 -16.25 10.61
N MET A 781 13.04 -15.62 11.56
CA MET A 781 13.62 -15.31 12.88
C MET A 781 14.02 -16.58 13.65
N LEU A 782 13.19 -17.63 13.61
CA LEU A 782 13.51 -18.92 14.24
C LEU A 782 14.71 -19.60 13.58
N GLN A 783 14.80 -19.61 12.24
CA GLN A 783 15.99 -20.13 11.53
C GLN A 783 17.26 -19.35 11.91
N ILE A 784 17.17 -18.01 11.96
CA ILE A 784 18.30 -17.15 12.37
C ILE A 784 18.71 -17.38 13.83
N LEU A 785 17.80 -17.82 14.71
CA LEU A 785 18.12 -18.10 16.12
C LEU A 785 18.63 -19.53 16.32
N ASP A 786 17.88 -20.52 15.84
CA ASP A 786 18.04 -21.92 16.22
C ASP A 786 18.91 -22.73 15.25
N ASP A 787 18.92 -22.40 13.95
CA ASP A 787 19.72 -23.14 12.97
C ASP A 787 21.21 -22.79 13.07
N SER A 788 22.05 -23.68 12.54
CA SER A 788 23.48 -23.39 12.41
C SER A 788 23.72 -22.18 11.49
N SER A 789 24.74 -21.37 11.78
CA SER A 789 25.11 -20.26 10.91
C SER A 789 25.41 -20.75 9.49
N PRO A 790 24.94 -20.04 8.45
CA PRO A 790 25.13 -20.47 7.09
C PRO A 790 26.59 -20.29 6.66
N THR A 791 27.11 -21.28 5.93
CA THR A 791 28.48 -21.29 5.40
C THR A 791 28.43 -21.67 3.92
N PRO A 792 29.12 -20.94 3.02
CA PRO A 792 29.17 -21.29 1.60
C PRO A 792 29.83 -22.66 1.35
N SER A 793 29.53 -23.28 0.22
CA SER A 793 30.12 -24.58 -0.15
C SER A 793 31.65 -24.50 -0.27
N LYS A 794 32.37 -25.20 0.60
CA LYS A 794 33.85 -25.30 0.59
C LYS A 794 34.42 -25.95 -0.68
N GLN A 795 33.56 -26.53 -1.53
CA GLN A 795 33.96 -27.09 -2.83
C GLN A 795 33.91 -26.06 -3.95
N GLU A 796 33.08 -25.02 -3.81
CA GLU A 796 32.80 -24.04 -4.86
C GLU A 796 33.47 -22.69 -4.62
N PHE A 797 33.72 -22.35 -3.35
CA PHE A 797 34.27 -21.06 -2.93
C PHE A 797 35.66 -21.19 -2.30
N SER A 798 36.44 -20.10 -2.35
CA SER A 798 37.77 -20.10 -1.77
C SER A 798 37.74 -20.22 -0.23
N PRO A 799 38.78 -20.82 0.38
CA PRO A 799 38.87 -20.88 1.84
C PRO A 799 38.80 -19.50 2.50
N GLU A 800 39.31 -18.47 1.83
CA GLU A 800 39.29 -17.09 2.32
C GLU A 800 37.89 -16.47 2.26
N PHE A 801 37.10 -16.74 1.20
CA PHE A 801 35.70 -16.30 1.13
C PHE A 801 34.85 -16.97 2.21
N CYS A 802 34.95 -18.30 2.34
CA CYS A 802 34.26 -19.03 3.41
C CYS A 802 34.65 -18.50 4.80
N SER A 803 35.95 -18.27 5.07
CA SER A 803 36.38 -17.79 6.37
C SER A 803 35.92 -16.36 6.68
N PHE A 804 35.78 -15.49 5.68
CA PHE A 804 35.23 -14.14 5.86
C PHE A 804 33.76 -14.20 6.27
N ILE A 805 32.97 -15.02 5.57
CA ILE A 805 31.55 -15.22 5.88
C ILE A 805 31.38 -15.83 7.27
N ASP A 806 32.13 -16.90 7.57
CA ASP A 806 32.08 -17.58 8.87
C ASP A 806 32.43 -16.60 10.01
N ALA A 807 33.38 -15.68 9.80
CA ALA A 807 33.73 -14.66 10.78
C ALA A 807 32.60 -13.63 10.99
N CYS A 808 31.93 -13.19 9.92
CA CYS A 808 30.79 -12.26 10.01
C CYS A 808 29.55 -12.90 10.66
N LEU A 809 29.30 -14.18 10.40
CA LEU A 809 28.09 -14.90 10.81
C LEU A 809 28.26 -15.71 12.09
N GLN A 810 29.14 -15.27 13.00
CA GLN A 810 29.20 -15.82 14.36
C GLN A 810 27.93 -15.48 15.13
N LYS A 811 27.29 -16.48 15.76
CA LYS A 811 26.08 -16.27 16.58
C LYS A 811 26.36 -15.37 17.77
N ASP A 812 27.52 -15.56 18.40
CA ASP A 812 28.04 -14.67 19.44
C ASP A 812 28.44 -13.32 18.81
N ALA A 813 27.79 -12.24 19.24
CA ALA A 813 28.03 -10.90 18.72
C ALA A 813 29.42 -10.37 19.08
N ASP A 814 29.95 -10.74 20.25
CA ASP A 814 31.27 -10.29 20.72
C ASP A 814 32.42 -11.02 20.01
N ALA A 815 32.12 -12.17 19.40
CA ALA A 815 33.06 -12.94 18.59
C ALA A 815 33.19 -12.42 17.15
N ARG A 816 32.29 -11.52 16.70
CA ARG A 816 32.36 -10.94 15.35
C ARG A 816 33.46 -9.88 15.29
N PRO A 817 34.26 -9.84 14.21
CA PRO A 817 35.26 -8.81 14.01
C PRO A 817 34.60 -7.44 13.75
N THR A 818 35.33 -6.35 14.02
CA THR A 818 34.91 -5.00 13.62
C THR A 818 35.11 -4.77 12.11
N ALA A 819 34.45 -3.76 11.55
CA ALA A 819 34.65 -3.37 10.14
C ALA A 819 36.12 -3.07 9.82
N ASP A 820 36.83 -2.42 10.75
CA ASP A 820 38.27 -2.14 10.64
C ASP A 820 39.12 -3.42 10.62
N GLN A 821 38.81 -4.39 11.48
CA GLN A 821 39.49 -5.69 11.48
C GLN A 821 39.25 -6.48 10.19
N LEU A 822 38.04 -6.39 9.62
CA LEU A 822 37.69 -7.05 8.35
C LEU A 822 38.45 -6.48 7.16
N LEU A 823 38.86 -5.20 7.16
CA LEU A 823 39.73 -4.63 6.11
C LEU A 823 41.07 -5.37 6.01
N SER A 824 41.54 -5.96 7.10
CA SER A 824 42.78 -6.75 7.14
C SER A 824 42.55 -8.25 6.88
N HIS A 825 41.32 -8.69 6.63
CA HIS A 825 41.03 -10.11 6.44
C HIS A 825 41.65 -10.66 5.13
N PRO A 826 42.14 -11.92 5.09
CA PRO A 826 42.75 -12.52 3.89
C PRO A 826 41.91 -12.41 2.63
N PHE A 827 40.58 -12.54 2.72
CA PHE A 827 39.67 -12.32 1.58
C PHE A 827 39.87 -10.95 0.93
N ILE A 828 39.92 -9.88 1.73
CA ILE A 828 40.06 -8.49 1.26
C ILE A 828 41.47 -8.20 0.75
N THR A 829 42.50 -8.67 1.47
CA THR A 829 43.91 -8.38 1.16
C THR A 829 44.48 -9.22 0.01
N LYS A 830 43.94 -10.43 -0.24
CA LYS A 830 44.39 -11.34 -1.30
C LYS A 830 44.24 -10.73 -2.70
N HIS A 831 43.12 -10.04 -2.94
CA HIS A 831 42.80 -9.45 -4.24
C HIS A 831 43.23 -7.97 -4.36
N GLU A 832 43.85 -7.39 -3.33
CA GLU A 832 44.30 -5.98 -3.33
C GLU A 832 45.34 -5.67 -4.42
N LYS A 833 46.11 -6.68 -4.85
CA LYS A 833 47.11 -6.59 -5.92
C LYS A 833 46.61 -7.05 -7.28
N GLU A 834 45.42 -7.64 -7.34
CA GLU A 834 44.79 -8.02 -8.61
C GLU A 834 44.14 -6.76 -9.21
N SER A 835 44.50 -6.42 -10.45
CA SER A 835 43.89 -5.29 -11.14
C SER A 835 42.48 -5.66 -11.61
N VAL A 836 41.51 -5.67 -10.68
CA VAL A 836 40.11 -5.91 -10.98
C VAL A 836 39.50 -4.63 -11.55
N ASP A 837 39.12 -4.65 -12.83
CA ASP A 837 38.43 -3.54 -13.48
C ASP A 837 36.93 -3.57 -13.13
N LEU A 838 36.58 -2.96 -11.99
CA LEU A 838 35.20 -2.85 -11.52
C LEU A 838 34.31 -2.11 -12.52
N ALA A 839 34.84 -1.09 -13.20
CA ALA A 839 34.09 -0.34 -14.20
C ALA A 839 33.71 -1.23 -15.39
N SER A 840 34.64 -2.04 -15.89
CA SER A 840 34.36 -3.01 -16.95
C SER A 840 33.37 -4.07 -16.49
N PHE A 841 33.45 -4.55 -15.23
CA PHE A 841 32.48 -5.49 -14.69
C PHE A 841 31.07 -4.90 -14.70
N VAL A 842 30.86 -3.75 -14.07
CA VAL A 842 29.52 -3.11 -13.98
C VAL A 842 28.96 -2.83 -15.38
N ARG A 843 29.79 -2.30 -16.30
CA ARG A 843 29.38 -2.04 -17.69
C ARG A 843 29.08 -3.29 -18.51
N SER A 844 29.55 -4.46 -18.08
CA SER A 844 29.21 -5.74 -18.73
C SER A 844 27.85 -6.28 -18.29
N ILE A 845 27.32 -5.81 -17.15
CA ILE A 845 26.05 -6.27 -16.58
C ILE A 845 24.88 -5.45 -17.14
N PHE A 846 25.04 -4.15 -17.23
CA PHE A 846 24.01 -3.26 -17.77
C PHE A 846 24.25 -3.05 -19.26
N ASP A 847 23.20 -3.07 -20.08
CA ASP A 847 23.29 -2.61 -21.47
C ASP A 847 23.67 -1.12 -21.46
N PRO A 848 24.91 -0.77 -21.86
CA PRO A 848 25.34 0.62 -21.86
C PRO A 848 24.48 1.45 -22.81
N THR A 849 23.88 0.81 -23.83
CA THR A 849 23.05 1.45 -24.84
C THR A 849 21.73 1.92 -24.26
N GLN A 850 21.05 1.10 -23.46
CA GLN A 850 19.80 1.48 -22.80
C GLN A 850 20.02 2.59 -21.77
N ARG A 851 21.07 2.49 -20.94
CA ARG A 851 21.41 3.55 -19.98
C ARG A 851 21.79 4.86 -20.67
N LEU A 852 22.55 4.78 -21.75
CA LEU A 852 22.90 5.93 -22.57
C LEU A 852 21.67 6.55 -23.23
N LYS A 853 20.68 5.74 -23.63
CA LYS A 853 19.38 6.22 -24.12
C LYS A 853 18.63 6.98 -23.02
N ASP A 854 18.47 6.41 -21.83
CA ASP A 854 17.81 7.09 -20.71
C ASP A 854 18.46 8.44 -20.39
N ILE A 855 19.80 8.51 -20.39
CA ILE A 855 20.54 9.76 -20.17
C ILE A 855 20.31 10.74 -21.32
N ALA A 856 20.36 10.28 -22.58
CA ALA A 856 20.08 11.11 -23.74
C ALA A 856 18.66 11.69 -23.69
N ASP A 857 17.69 10.88 -23.31
CA ASP A 857 16.28 11.25 -23.16
C ASP A 857 16.13 12.37 -22.11
N MET A 858 16.67 12.15 -20.90
CA MET A 858 16.64 13.14 -19.82
C MET A 858 17.34 14.45 -20.19
N LEU A 859 18.53 14.38 -20.79
CA LEU A 859 19.28 15.57 -21.20
C LEU A 859 18.59 16.34 -22.32
N THR A 860 17.94 15.64 -23.25
CA THR A 860 17.19 16.25 -24.36
C THR A 860 15.95 16.98 -23.83
N ILE A 861 15.15 16.32 -22.98
CA ILE A 861 14.03 16.95 -22.28
C ILE A 861 14.55 18.17 -21.51
N HIS A 862 15.64 18.00 -20.77
CA HIS A 862 16.22 19.06 -19.96
C HIS A 862 16.62 20.28 -20.80
N TYR A 863 17.30 20.08 -21.94
CA TYR A 863 17.72 21.16 -22.82
C TYR A 863 16.53 21.92 -23.42
N TYR A 864 15.57 21.23 -24.03
CA TYR A 864 14.44 21.90 -24.69
C TYR A 864 13.47 22.55 -23.70
N SER A 865 13.29 21.97 -22.51
CA SER A 865 12.52 22.63 -21.44
C SER A 865 13.20 23.89 -20.91
N LEU A 866 14.53 24.02 -21.00
CA LEU A 866 15.21 25.30 -20.72
C LEU A 866 15.00 26.29 -21.88
N PHE A 867 15.14 25.82 -23.12
CA PHE A 867 15.00 26.65 -24.31
C PHE A 867 13.60 27.27 -24.45
N ASP A 868 12.56 26.46 -24.28
CA ASP A 868 11.16 26.88 -24.42
C ASP A 868 10.58 27.47 -23.11
N GLY A 869 11.34 27.41 -22.01
CA GLY A 869 10.94 27.86 -20.66
C GLY A 869 10.99 29.39 -20.46
N TYR A 870 10.80 29.83 -19.22
CA TYR A 870 10.93 31.24 -18.81
C TYR A 870 12.40 31.70 -18.75
N ASP A 871 12.63 33.02 -18.80
CA ASP A 871 13.98 33.60 -18.86
C ASP A 871 14.87 33.24 -17.66
N ASP A 872 14.29 33.17 -16.46
CA ASP A 872 15.01 32.79 -15.24
C ASP A 872 15.63 31.38 -15.35
N LEU A 873 14.87 30.43 -15.89
CA LEU A 873 15.37 29.07 -16.15
C LEU A 873 16.38 29.07 -17.31
N TRP A 874 16.11 29.83 -18.37
CA TRP A 874 16.98 29.91 -19.55
C TRP A 874 18.40 30.39 -19.19
N HIS A 875 18.55 31.26 -18.20
CA HIS A 875 19.87 31.72 -17.74
C HIS A 875 20.78 30.57 -17.25
N HIS A 876 20.20 29.49 -16.72
CA HIS A 876 20.97 28.29 -16.34
C HIS A 876 21.53 27.55 -17.56
N THR A 877 21.01 27.73 -18.77
CA THR A 877 21.59 27.13 -19.99
C THR A 877 23.07 27.49 -20.17
N ARG A 878 23.53 28.63 -19.64
CA ARG A 878 24.95 29.01 -19.68
C ARG A 878 25.86 27.94 -19.10
N SER A 879 25.47 27.32 -17.99
CA SER A 879 26.26 26.31 -17.29
C SER A 879 26.27 24.94 -17.98
N LEU A 880 25.44 24.72 -19.02
CA LEU A 880 25.56 23.57 -19.90
C LEU A 880 26.78 23.66 -20.81
N TYR A 881 27.38 24.84 -20.99
CA TYR A 881 28.53 25.05 -21.87
C TYR A 881 29.78 25.42 -21.06
N THR A 882 30.93 25.04 -21.59
CA THR A 882 32.25 25.39 -21.09
C THR A 882 32.89 26.44 -22.00
N GLU A 883 34.04 27.00 -21.59
CA GLU A 883 34.80 27.92 -22.45
C GLU A 883 35.38 27.25 -23.71
N THR A 884 35.45 25.91 -23.72
CA THR A 884 35.87 25.11 -24.87
C THR A 884 34.72 24.61 -25.72
N SER A 885 33.47 24.86 -25.31
CA SER A 885 32.30 24.40 -26.05
C SER A 885 32.14 25.15 -27.38
N VAL A 886 31.61 24.47 -28.39
CA VAL A 886 31.42 25.04 -29.74
C VAL A 886 29.97 24.86 -30.21
N PHE A 887 29.34 25.97 -30.63
CA PHE A 887 28.02 25.98 -31.27
C PHE A 887 28.14 26.37 -32.75
N SER A 888 27.46 25.64 -33.64
CA SER A 888 27.41 25.94 -35.07
C SER A 888 25.98 26.17 -35.54
N TYR A 889 25.74 27.30 -36.20
CA TYR A 889 24.44 27.65 -36.80
C TYR A 889 24.65 28.45 -38.09
N SER A 890 23.91 28.09 -39.15
CA SER A 890 23.96 28.79 -40.46
C SER A 890 25.38 28.97 -41.04
N GLY A 891 26.27 28.00 -40.85
CA GLY A 891 27.66 28.03 -41.34
C GLY A 891 28.63 28.92 -40.54
N LYS A 892 28.19 29.49 -39.42
CA LYS A 892 29.04 30.23 -38.46
C LYS A 892 29.26 29.41 -37.20
N GLN A 893 30.42 29.61 -36.56
CA GLN A 893 30.80 28.97 -35.29
C GLN A 893 30.94 30.01 -34.19
N TYR A 894 30.50 29.64 -33.00
CA TYR A 894 30.54 30.43 -31.77
C TYR A 894 31.18 29.58 -30.67
N THR A 895 32.06 30.17 -29.87
CA THR A 895 32.87 29.42 -28.90
C THR A 895 32.75 30.03 -27.52
N GLY A 896 32.59 29.18 -26.51
CA GLY A 896 32.51 29.59 -25.12
C GLY A 896 31.09 29.92 -24.66
N SER A 897 30.86 29.71 -23.36
CA SER A 897 29.54 29.70 -22.74
C SER A 897 28.70 30.97 -22.98
N THR A 898 29.36 32.12 -22.99
CA THR A 898 28.71 33.43 -23.11
C THR A 898 28.29 33.74 -24.56
N GLU A 899 29.18 33.47 -25.52
CA GLU A 899 28.89 33.72 -26.95
C GLU A 899 27.79 32.77 -27.45
N ILE A 900 27.85 31.51 -27.03
CA ILE A 900 26.84 30.49 -27.36
C ILE A 900 25.47 30.89 -26.82
N LEU A 901 25.36 31.25 -25.53
CA LEU A 901 24.09 31.65 -24.94
C LEU A 901 23.50 32.90 -25.61
N SER A 902 24.34 33.88 -25.96
CA SER A 902 23.89 35.08 -26.67
C SER A 902 23.25 34.72 -28.02
N GLN A 903 23.88 33.81 -28.78
CA GLN A 903 23.32 33.40 -30.07
C GLN A 903 22.09 32.52 -29.95
N LEU A 904 22.07 31.56 -29.03
CA LEU A 904 20.87 30.77 -28.76
C LEU A 904 19.70 31.67 -28.30
N SER A 905 19.97 32.73 -27.52
CA SER A 905 18.95 33.71 -27.14
C SER A 905 18.43 34.51 -28.34
N ASN A 906 19.31 34.89 -29.28
CA ASN A 906 18.88 35.52 -30.53
C ASN A 906 17.98 34.60 -31.36
N ILE A 907 18.32 33.31 -31.44
CA ILE A 907 17.52 32.30 -32.14
C ILE A 907 16.17 32.13 -31.44
N ARG A 908 16.16 31.97 -30.11
CA ARG A 908 14.95 31.87 -29.27
C ARG A 908 14.02 33.06 -29.48
N ASN A 909 14.55 34.29 -29.47
CA ASN A 909 13.78 35.51 -29.71
C ASN A 909 13.24 35.58 -31.15
N THR A 910 14.03 35.14 -32.13
CA THR A 910 13.61 35.09 -33.54
C THR A 910 12.46 34.10 -33.75
N LEU A 911 12.48 32.97 -33.04
CA LEU A 911 11.42 31.96 -33.08
C LEU A 911 10.16 32.38 -32.32
N ALA A 912 10.29 33.22 -31.28
CA ALA A 912 9.14 33.69 -30.50
C ALA A 912 8.22 34.68 -31.27
N GLY A 913 8.77 35.43 -32.24
CA GLY A 913 8.00 36.40 -33.05
C GLY A 913 7.50 37.63 -32.27
N ASP A 914 6.67 38.47 -32.91
CA ASP A 914 6.15 39.75 -32.38
C ASP A 914 4.79 39.64 -31.63
N SER A 915 4.25 38.43 -31.39
CA SER A 915 2.90 38.25 -30.80
C SER A 915 2.89 37.44 -29.50
N PRO A 916 2.13 37.83 -28.45
CA PRO A 916 2.32 37.29 -27.10
C PRO A 916 1.55 36.00 -26.79
N SER A 917 0.65 35.53 -27.66
CA SER A 917 -0.33 34.48 -27.34
C SER A 917 -0.09 33.12 -28.00
N GLU A 918 0.88 33.01 -28.92
CA GLU A 918 1.18 31.78 -29.66
C GLU A 918 2.71 31.62 -29.76
N LYS A 919 3.30 30.69 -29.00
CA LYS A 919 4.75 30.44 -29.03
C LYS A 919 5.09 29.34 -30.03
N LEU A 920 6.25 29.46 -30.68
CA LEU A 920 6.85 28.31 -31.34
C LEU A 920 7.43 27.38 -30.29
N VAL A 921 6.98 26.13 -30.30
CA VAL A 921 7.47 25.08 -29.40
C VAL A 921 8.16 24.00 -30.20
N HIS A 922 9.20 23.41 -29.62
CA HIS A 922 9.92 22.29 -30.24
C HIS A 922 9.06 21.02 -30.16
N VAL A 923 9.01 20.27 -31.26
CA VAL A 923 8.50 18.90 -31.28
C VAL A 923 9.59 17.98 -31.74
N VAL A 924 10.18 17.22 -30.81
CA VAL A 924 11.18 16.21 -31.16
C VAL A 924 10.44 14.97 -31.70
N GLU A 925 10.61 14.71 -33.00
CA GLU A 925 9.97 13.59 -33.72
C GLU A 925 10.82 12.32 -33.68
N LYS A 926 12.15 12.50 -33.62
CA LYS A 926 13.09 11.39 -33.61
C LYS A 926 14.34 11.75 -32.82
N LEU A 927 14.68 10.89 -31.87
CA LEU A 927 15.92 10.97 -31.10
C LEU A 927 16.84 9.80 -31.44
N GLN A 928 18.10 10.09 -31.71
CA GLN A 928 19.14 9.07 -31.92
C GLN A 928 20.32 9.37 -31.00
N CYS A 929 20.83 8.36 -30.31
CA CYS A 929 22.00 8.51 -29.44
C CYS A 929 23.08 7.48 -29.77
N LYS A 930 24.35 7.83 -29.54
CA LYS A 930 25.47 6.87 -29.54
C LYS A 930 26.55 7.29 -28.53
N PRO A 931 27.35 6.35 -28.02
CA PRO A 931 28.45 6.66 -27.11
C PRO A 931 29.47 7.63 -27.71
N HIS A 932 30.04 8.50 -26.88
CA HIS A 932 31.11 9.43 -27.26
C HIS A 932 32.17 9.53 -26.15
N GLY A 933 33.41 9.12 -26.43
CA GLY A 933 34.49 9.16 -25.43
C GLY A 933 34.22 8.29 -24.21
N VAL A 934 34.78 8.68 -23.06
CA VAL A 934 34.58 7.99 -21.76
C VAL A 934 33.41 8.66 -21.04
N GLY A 935 32.22 8.06 -21.09
CA GLY A 935 31.03 8.54 -20.36
C GLY A 935 30.22 9.64 -21.05
N GLY A 936 30.60 10.06 -22.26
CA GLY A 936 29.82 11.02 -23.05
C GLY A 936 28.80 10.38 -23.99
N VAL A 937 27.87 11.19 -24.47
CA VAL A 937 26.81 10.80 -25.41
C VAL A 937 26.70 11.80 -26.55
N MET A 938 26.63 11.30 -27.78
CA MET A 938 26.24 12.08 -28.94
C MET A 938 24.74 11.88 -29.19
N ILE A 939 23.99 12.97 -29.15
CA ILE A 939 22.54 13.01 -29.31
C ILE A 939 22.22 13.71 -30.62
N ARG A 940 21.30 13.17 -31.41
CA ARG A 940 20.72 13.81 -32.58
C ARG A 940 19.21 13.87 -32.42
N ALA A 941 18.69 15.08 -32.30
CA ALA A 941 17.26 15.37 -32.26
C ALA A 941 16.81 15.87 -33.63
N ILE A 942 15.76 15.29 -34.17
CA ILE A 942 15.11 15.72 -35.41
C ILE A 942 13.66 16.01 -35.06
N GLY A 943 13.16 17.14 -35.52
CA GLY A 943 11.85 17.59 -35.09
C GLY A 943 11.26 18.71 -35.93
N SER A 944 10.13 19.20 -35.47
CA SER A 944 9.37 20.28 -36.07
C SER A 944 9.13 21.41 -35.08
N PHE A 945 8.99 22.62 -35.60
CA PHE A 945 8.41 23.73 -34.87
C PHE A 945 6.91 23.75 -35.13
N ILE A 946 6.12 23.87 -34.08
CA ILE A 946 4.67 24.06 -34.16
C ILE A 946 4.27 25.30 -33.38
N VAL A 947 3.10 25.85 -33.70
CA VAL A 947 2.47 26.94 -32.95
C VAL A 947 1.65 26.35 -31.79
N GLY A 948 1.97 26.72 -30.55
CA GLY A 948 1.27 26.21 -29.36
C GLY A 948 1.75 26.81 -28.03
N ASN A 949 1.12 26.36 -26.94
CA ASN A 949 1.37 26.89 -25.58
C ASN A 949 2.20 25.96 -24.69
N GLN A 950 2.51 24.75 -25.15
CA GLN A 950 3.24 23.73 -24.40
C GLN A 950 4.14 22.90 -25.33
N PHE A 951 5.32 22.52 -24.83
CA PHE A 951 6.26 21.65 -25.51
C PHE A 951 5.70 20.22 -25.65
N LEU A 952 5.92 19.58 -26.80
CA LEU A 952 5.29 18.31 -27.18
C LEU A 952 6.36 17.40 -27.81
N ILE A 953 6.79 16.31 -27.17
CA ILE A 953 7.72 15.34 -27.77
C ILE A 953 6.93 14.13 -28.30
N CYS A 954 7.18 13.64 -29.53
CA CYS A 954 6.58 12.37 -29.95
C CYS A 954 7.31 11.57 -31.06
N GLY A 955 7.49 10.27 -30.80
CA GLY A 955 7.94 9.21 -31.72
C GLY A 955 8.04 7.87 -30.98
N ASP A 956 8.56 6.78 -31.58
CA ASP A 956 8.81 5.45 -30.94
C ASP A 956 9.93 5.50 -29.84
N GLY A 957 9.82 6.49 -28.94
CA GLY A 957 10.77 7.11 -27.99
C GLY A 957 10.80 8.64 -28.24
N VAL A 958 10.84 9.58 -27.28
CA VAL A 958 10.89 9.63 -25.80
C VAL A 958 9.58 10.23 -25.29
N GLN A 959 8.97 9.66 -24.25
CA GLN A 959 7.82 10.25 -23.54
C GLN A 959 8.35 10.81 -22.21
N ALA A 960 8.17 12.09 -21.93
CA ALA A 960 8.34 12.59 -20.56
C ALA A 960 7.14 12.10 -19.74
N GLU A 961 7.42 11.47 -18.60
CA GLU A 961 6.38 10.87 -17.75
C GLU A 961 5.41 11.95 -17.26
N GLY A 962 4.10 11.75 -17.48
CA GLY A 962 3.05 12.72 -17.17
C GLY A 962 2.54 13.57 -18.36
N LEU A 963 3.04 13.36 -19.58
CA LEU A 963 2.50 14.00 -20.79
C LEU A 963 1.81 12.99 -21.74
N PRO A 964 0.58 13.29 -22.23
CA PRO A 964 -0.20 12.37 -23.08
C PRO A 964 0.46 12.15 -24.44
N SER A 965 0.24 10.98 -25.07
CA SER A 965 0.80 10.70 -26.40
C SER A 965 0.07 11.51 -27.48
N PHE A 966 0.71 11.75 -28.64
CA PHE A 966 0.02 12.41 -29.77
C PHE A 966 -1.23 11.66 -30.26
N LYS A 967 -1.29 10.34 -30.04
CA LYS A 967 -2.47 9.53 -30.35
C LYS A 967 -3.61 9.80 -29.39
N ASP A 968 -3.28 10.11 -28.13
CA ASP A 968 -4.25 10.45 -27.08
C ASP A 968 -4.71 11.92 -27.18
N LEU A 969 -3.88 12.80 -27.77
CA LEU A 969 -4.20 14.23 -27.98
C LEU A 969 -4.91 14.55 -29.30
N GLY A 970 -5.12 13.58 -30.21
CA GLY A 970 -5.75 13.81 -31.52
C GLY A 970 -5.06 14.84 -32.41
N PHE A 971 -3.76 15.10 -32.20
CA PHE A 971 -3.08 16.30 -32.72
C PHE A 971 -2.55 16.10 -34.15
N ASP A 972 -3.10 16.85 -35.12
CA ASP A 972 -2.63 16.84 -36.51
C ASP A 972 -1.35 17.68 -36.69
N LEU A 973 -0.21 17.03 -36.50
CA LEU A 973 1.14 17.58 -36.71
C LEU A 973 1.36 18.15 -38.13
N GLY A 974 0.57 17.72 -39.12
CA GLY A 974 0.70 18.15 -40.51
C GLY A 974 0.23 19.59 -40.74
N THR A 975 -0.82 20.02 -40.04
CA THR A 975 -1.48 21.32 -40.27
C THR A 975 -0.92 22.46 -39.43
N ARG A 976 -0.22 22.17 -38.32
CA ARG A 976 0.36 23.18 -37.40
C ARG A 976 1.88 23.33 -37.49
N ARG A 977 2.55 22.54 -38.33
CA ARG A 977 4.00 22.63 -38.56
C ARG A 977 4.36 23.90 -39.31
N VAL A 978 5.30 24.68 -38.76
CA VAL A 978 5.80 25.92 -39.36
C VAL A 978 7.27 25.85 -39.79
N GLY A 979 7.99 24.79 -39.40
CA GLY A 979 9.38 24.56 -39.81
C GLY A 979 9.92 23.24 -39.25
N ARG A 980 11.12 22.85 -39.69
CA ARG A 980 11.83 21.65 -39.21
C ARG A 980 13.20 22.01 -38.69
N PHE A 981 13.65 21.23 -37.70
CA PHE A 981 15.01 21.31 -37.19
C PHE A 981 15.68 19.95 -37.17
N GLN A 982 17.00 19.99 -37.32
CA GLN A 982 17.89 18.90 -36.99
C GLN A 982 18.99 19.48 -36.11
N GLU A 983 19.11 18.93 -34.91
CA GLU A 983 20.07 19.37 -33.90
C GLU A 983 20.92 18.21 -33.42
N GLN A 984 22.21 18.45 -33.24
CA GLN A 984 23.15 17.45 -32.76
C GLN A 984 23.94 17.98 -31.58
N PHE A 985 23.93 17.24 -30.48
CA PHE A 985 24.65 17.53 -29.25
C PHE A 985 25.76 16.50 -29.05
N VAL A 986 26.94 16.94 -28.66
CA VAL A 986 27.98 16.11 -28.07
C VAL A 986 28.06 16.52 -26.61
N VAL A 987 27.60 15.63 -25.75
CA VAL A 987 27.56 15.85 -24.30
C VAL A 987 28.66 15.00 -23.67
N GLU A 988 29.46 15.61 -22.81
CA GLU A 988 30.55 14.97 -22.07
C GLU A 988 30.26 14.99 -20.57
N SER A 989 30.77 13.98 -19.86
CA SER A 989 30.72 13.93 -18.40
C SER A 989 31.75 14.88 -17.80
N GLY A 990 31.34 15.69 -16.83
CA GLY A 990 32.24 16.54 -16.05
C GLY A 990 33.05 15.77 -15.01
N ASP A 991 33.90 16.50 -14.28
CA ASP A 991 34.75 15.94 -13.22
C ASP A 991 33.95 15.35 -12.05
N LEU A 992 32.73 15.87 -11.82
CA LEU A 992 31.82 15.41 -10.78
C LEU A 992 30.82 14.40 -11.33
N ILE A 993 30.51 13.37 -10.54
CA ILE A 993 29.57 12.30 -10.92
C ILE A 993 28.19 12.86 -11.24
N GLY A 994 27.60 12.40 -12.35
CA GLY A 994 26.28 12.81 -12.82
C GLY A 994 26.23 14.21 -13.45
N ARG A 995 27.34 14.96 -13.54
CA ARG A 995 27.38 16.27 -14.17
C ARG A 995 27.66 16.15 -15.67
N TYR A 996 26.87 16.84 -16.49
CA TYR A 996 27.03 16.82 -17.95
C TYR A 996 27.15 18.24 -18.51
N PHE A 997 27.93 18.39 -19.58
CA PHE A 997 28.04 19.63 -20.35
C PHE A 997 28.07 19.34 -21.85
N ILE A 998 27.59 20.28 -22.65
CA ILE A 998 27.57 20.21 -24.11
C ILE A 998 28.91 20.72 -24.63
N ALA A 999 29.76 19.81 -25.07
CA ALA A 999 31.05 20.12 -25.69
C ALA A 999 30.87 20.66 -27.12
N LYS A 1000 29.90 20.14 -27.87
CA LYS A 1000 29.61 20.60 -29.23
C LYS A 1000 28.11 20.56 -29.53
N GLN A 1001 27.62 21.57 -30.22
CA GLN A 1001 26.23 21.66 -30.67
C GLN A 1001 26.16 22.16 -32.12
N GLU A 1002 25.35 21.50 -32.94
CA GLU A 1002 25.11 21.87 -34.34
C GLU A 1002 23.61 21.94 -34.58
N LEU A 1003 23.11 23.12 -34.97
CA LEU A 1003 21.69 23.36 -35.25
C LEU A 1003 21.48 23.70 -36.74
N TYR A 1004 20.57 22.97 -37.37
CA TYR A 1004 20.11 23.19 -38.73
C TYR A 1004 18.60 23.39 -38.73
N ILE A 1005 18.14 24.51 -39.26
CA ILE A 1005 16.72 24.83 -39.42
C ILE A 1005 16.40 24.89 -40.91
N THR A 1006 15.32 24.22 -41.31
CA THR A 1006 14.80 24.21 -42.68
C THR A 1006 13.32 24.56 -42.67
N ASN A 1007 12.87 25.40 -43.59
CA ASN A 1007 11.45 25.73 -43.77
C ASN A 1007 10.64 24.53 -44.24
#